data_AF-A0A2E8HKP6-F1
#
_entry.id   AF-A0A2E8HKP6-F1
#
_cell.length_a   1.000
_cell.length_b   1.000
_cell.length_c   1.000
_cell.angle_alpha   90.00
_cell.angle_beta   90.00
_cell.angle_gamma   90.00
#
_symmetry.space_group_name_H-M   'P 1'
#
loop_
_entity.id
_entity.type
_entity.pdbx_description
1 polymer ?
#
loop_
_entity_poly.entity_id
_entity_poly.type
_entity_poly.pdbx_seq_one_letter_code
_entity_poly.pdbx_strand_id
1 'polypeptide(L)'
;MTVTPRSLSAFCRTVLPHLVAATDKRRLLKTAAEVVGTDRWNSFDRFHETTRTLVRHYEHSGAKAEVEAIQTGSRIGTGRWIIQGAQDVGSATVDVVGPVRRRILDYADCPWHAVQWTASTPRQGTRAELVVIDDVEKLRLLGTEGLVGKTVLTGLDIRTNMKLFADRGASVVISDRPIARLPNAVPWTKFGWGAVPMDHATANLVGLVLSENQGSRLRRLLTRHGRLTLLTRVHSRKYVGSHDVVSGVVEGADDPQDEVWAIAHSAEPGAIDNASGVSLCVEIAHVLEDLISRGVIRRPRRSIRLINGYECYGFFAYLERAGRLQTPLAGVCIDTVGSKPSICGGRLEWHSTIPMSAGFVDWVGEAVLRSTLRRHSGGYRLSLEPFMSTADTLIGDPQYGYPCPWITTHHQERGKAFDAYHSSADTMELLSGPGLKTCAAAMAGYLYFLADAGSREVAQLATAETQRLLGQMKGESRRRLQRHEATYIQDAHGVSMKRLKRWLWGGDRGELLRHLADCEGEISQAAAGAARGQARSGRVPPAARRVPRRTAVLSPTTENVPPPLASRISAGGLSSWALFWADGRRDLAQIAGAIDCERSGLLSPHGKSGRGNEVDLERVVEYFEAHAELGYVDLPDAGSAATERQLTADLRKLGVKEGMDLMVHSSLSKIGQVEGGADSVVDALLAAIGRSGTLMMPSFNHGAARVYNPMTTPTINGAIADAMWRRREAARSLHPSHAVAAIGPKAEAYCIDHLEAGIWEQDSPIGRLIHGGGYILALGVDHWSSTAYHVAENSVPCGCIDPFGNIDRVVGADGSVDEVWGLAWREKTCLVSIDRLEESLDRRRLQKHGKVGAADCELVRALDLWEVRRQQLKKVCPTCPIKPGYRSS
;
A
#
# COMPACT_ATOMS: atom_id res chain seq x y z
N MET A 1 4.83 -25.24 -19.30
CA MET A 1 4.76 -25.42 -17.83
C MET A 1 5.88 -24.61 -17.22
N THR A 2 5.55 -23.63 -16.39
CA THR A 2 6.52 -22.77 -15.69
C THR A 2 7.32 -23.61 -14.70
N VAL A 3 8.64 -23.45 -14.67
CA VAL A 3 9.51 -24.17 -13.74
C VAL A 3 9.41 -23.49 -12.38
N THR A 4 8.74 -24.12 -11.40
CA THR A 4 8.78 -23.66 -10.02
C THR A 4 10.22 -23.68 -9.52
N PRO A 5 10.74 -22.57 -8.94
CA PRO A 5 12.08 -22.51 -8.37
C PRO A 5 12.40 -23.70 -7.46
N ARG A 6 13.67 -24.13 -7.47
CA ARG A 6 14.13 -25.26 -6.63
C ARG A 6 13.98 -24.92 -5.14
N SER A 7 14.27 -23.68 -4.74
CA SER A 7 14.09 -23.20 -3.37
C SER A 7 12.64 -23.29 -2.92
N LEU A 8 11.71 -22.75 -3.71
CA LEU A 8 10.28 -22.80 -3.41
C LEU A 8 9.73 -24.23 -3.41
N SER A 9 10.19 -25.07 -4.33
CA SER A 9 9.84 -26.49 -4.37
C SER A 9 10.36 -27.24 -3.14
N ALA A 10 11.58 -26.94 -2.68
CA ALA A 10 12.15 -27.51 -1.46
C ALA A 10 11.35 -27.06 -0.22
N PHE A 11 11.08 -25.76 -0.09
CA PHE A 11 10.23 -25.20 0.96
C PHE A 11 8.87 -25.91 1.04
N CYS A 12 8.20 -26.05 -0.11
CA CYS A 12 6.92 -26.76 -0.23
C CYS A 12 6.99 -28.24 0.18
N ARG A 13 8.18 -28.86 0.19
CA ARG A 13 8.38 -30.26 0.62
C ARG A 13 8.80 -30.38 2.08
N THR A 14 9.55 -29.42 2.61
CA THR A 14 10.17 -29.53 3.94
C THR A 14 9.47 -28.71 5.01
N VAL A 15 9.08 -27.47 4.73
CA VAL A 15 8.49 -26.57 5.75
C VAL A 15 6.97 -26.61 5.73
N LEU A 16 6.37 -26.52 4.54
CA LEU A 16 4.92 -26.48 4.38
C LEU A 16 4.17 -27.64 5.08
N PRO A 17 4.66 -28.90 5.08
CA PRO A 17 3.99 -29.97 5.82
C PRO A 17 3.85 -29.70 7.32
N HIS A 18 4.85 -29.07 7.95
CA HIS A 18 4.81 -28.72 9.38
C HIS A 18 3.76 -27.64 9.65
N LEU A 19 3.63 -26.66 8.75
CA LEU A 19 2.59 -25.64 8.83
C LEU A 19 1.20 -26.28 8.74
N VAL A 20 0.96 -27.15 7.75
CA VAL A 20 -0.33 -27.87 7.62
C VAL A 20 -0.62 -28.73 8.86
N ALA A 21 0.39 -29.37 9.45
CA ALA A 21 0.20 -30.18 10.64
C ALA A 21 -0.17 -29.33 11.87
N ALA A 22 0.50 -28.20 12.08
CA ALA A 22 0.32 -27.32 13.25
C ALA A 22 -0.99 -26.50 13.23
N THR A 23 -1.54 -26.21 12.04
CA THR A 23 -2.80 -25.47 11.92
C THR A 23 -3.99 -26.26 12.48
N ASP A 24 -4.76 -25.65 13.38
CA ASP A 24 -5.92 -26.26 14.05
C ASP A 24 -7.23 -25.58 13.66
N LYS A 25 -8.08 -26.36 12.99
CA LYS A 25 -9.44 -25.97 12.60
C LYS A 25 -10.34 -25.58 13.78
N ARG A 26 -10.11 -26.14 14.98
CA ARG A 26 -10.93 -25.85 16.17
C ARG A 26 -10.62 -24.46 16.73
N ARG A 27 -9.35 -24.07 16.79
CA ARG A 27 -8.94 -22.71 17.17
C ARG A 27 -9.49 -21.68 16.20
N LEU A 28 -9.33 -21.91 14.90
CA LEU A 28 -9.88 -21.07 13.83
C LEU A 28 -11.39 -20.81 14.02
N LEU A 29 -12.19 -21.87 14.16
CA LEU A 29 -13.64 -21.74 14.36
C LEU A 29 -13.99 -21.03 15.68
N LYS A 30 -13.21 -21.25 16.75
CA LYS A 30 -13.40 -20.57 18.03
C LYS A 30 -13.12 -19.07 17.90
N THR A 31 -12.00 -18.68 17.31
CA THR A 31 -11.63 -17.26 17.12
C THR A 31 -12.66 -16.56 16.24
N ALA A 32 -13.09 -17.18 15.13
CA ALA A 32 -14.15 -16.63 14.29
C ALA A 32 -15.47 -16.44 15.07
N ALA A 33 -15.88 -17.41 15.90
CA ALA A 33 -17.08 -17.28 16.72
C ALA A 33 -17.00 -16.13 17.74
N GLU A 34 -15.82 -15.90 18.33
CA GLU A 34 -15.62 -14.79 19.27
C GLU A 34 -15.69 -13.43 18.57
N VAL A 35 -15.11 -13.30 17.37
CA VAL A 35 -15.19 -12.09 16.54
C VAL A 35 -16.64 -11.83 16.10
N VAL A 36 -17.36 -12.85 15.62
CA VAL A 36 -18.79 -12.73 15.29
C VAL A 36 -19.60 -12.29 16.52
N GLY A 37 -19.27 -12.80 17.71
CA GLY A 37 -19.96 -12.47 18.95
C GLY A 37 -19.95 -10.97 19.28
N THR A 38 -18.86 -10.28 18.98
CA THR A 38 -18.70 -8.83 19.19
C THR A 38 -19.15 -8.01 17.98
N ASP A 39 -18.75 -8.41 16.76
CA ASP A 39 -19.03 -7.61 15.56
C ASP A 39 -20.49 -7.69 15.09
N ARG A 40 -21.24 -8.76 15.45
CA ARG A 40 -22.65 -8.93 15.05
C ARG A 40 -23.55 -7.75 15.38
N TRP A 41 -23.17 -6.95 16.37
CA TRP A 41 -23.93 -5.79 16.85
C TRP A 41 -23.83 -4.57 15.93
N ASN A 42 -22.85 -4.53 15.01
CA ASN A 42 -22.67 -3.43 14.06
C ASN A 42 -22.59 -2.06 14.75
N SER A 43 -21.79 -1.97 15.82
CA SER A 43 -21.73 -0.83 16.75
C SER A 43 -20.28 -0.60 17.19
N PHE A 44 -19.82 0.65 17.22
CA PHE A 44 -18.40 0.99 17.41
C PHE A 44 -17.89 0.63 18.81
N ASP A 45 -18.69 0.86 19.86
CA ASP A 45 -18.40 0.36 21.21
C ASP A 45 -18.08 -1.15 21.26
N ARG A 46 -18.79 -1.96 20.44
CA ARG A 46 -18.56 -3.40 20.30
C ARG A 46 -17.37 -3.75 19.43
N PHE A 47 -17.07 -2.95 18.40
CA PHE A 47 -15.84 -3.12 17.63
C PHE A 47 -14.59 -2.92 18.50
N HIS A 48 -14.62 -2.03 19.50
CA HIS A 48 -13.54 -1.93 20.49
C HIS A 48 -13.44 -3.16 21.43
N GLU A 49 -14.52 -3.93 21.62
CA GLU A 49 -14.45 -5.25 22.27
C GLU A 49 -13.69 -6.24 21.38
N THR A 50 -13.93 -6.21 20.06
CA THR A 50 -13.16 -6.98 19.07
C THR A 50 -11.68 -6.65 19.14
N THR A 51 -11.32 -5.36 19.21
CA THR A 51 -9.93 -4.91 19.43
C THR A 51 -9.29 -5.65 20.61
N ARG A 52 -9.94 -5.64 21.79
CA ARG A 52 -9.43 -6.30 22.99
C ARG A 52 -9.33 -7.81 22.82
N THR A 53 -10.27 -8.43 22.10
CA THR A 53 -10.25 -9.86 21.81
C THR A 53 -9.07 -10.23 20.92
N LEU A 54 -8.80 -9.46 19.86
CA LEU A 54 -7.67 -9.70 18.97
C LEU A 54 -6.32 -9.50 19.65
N VAL A 55 -6.17 -8.45 20.46
CA VAL A 55 -4.95 -8.24 21.27
C VAL A 55 -4.65 -9.45 22.14
N ARG A 56 -5.66 -9.95 22.88
CA ARG A 56 -5.49 -11.17 23.70
C ARG A 56 -5.06 -12.34 22.82
N HIS A 57 -5.74 -12.60 21.71
CA HIS A 57 -5.39 -13.73 20.83
C HIS A 57 -3.95 -13.65 20.30
N TYR A 58 -3.50 -12.49 19.85
CA TYR A 58 -2.13 -12.31 19.38
C TYR A 58 -1.11 -12.50 20.52
N GLU A 59 -1.33 -11.92 21.69
CA GLU A 59 -0.43 -12.11 22.84
C GLU A 59 -0.36 -13.59 23.28
N HIS A 60 -1.50 -14.29 23.33
CA HIS A 60 -1.54 -15.72 23.64
C HIS A 60 -0.87 -16.58 22.56
N SER A 61 -0.77 -16.08 21.34
CA SER A 61 -0.05 -16.74 20.25
C SER A 61 1.47 -16.64 20.37
N GLY A 62 1.98 -15.73 21.21
CA GLY A 62 3.40 -15.39 21.31
C GLY A 62 3.83 -14.22 20.42
N ALA A 63 2.93 -13.72 19.57
CA ALA A 63 3.19 -12.56 18.72
C ALA A 63 3.03 -11.24 19.49
N LYS A 64 3.76 -10.21 19.08
CA LYS A 64 3.57 -8.85 19.60
C LYS A 64 2.25 -8.27 19.07
N ALA A 65 1.41 -7.75 19.95
CA ALA A 65 0.20 -7.02 19.56
C ALA A 65 0.45 -5.49 19.54
N GLU A 66 0.00 -4.82 18.49
CA GLU A 66 0.01 -3.36 18.36
C GLU A 66 -1.38 -2.86 18.00
N VAL A 67 -1.80 -1.70 18.53
CA VAL A 67 -3.10 -1.08 18.24
C VAL A 67 -2.86 0.37 17.84
N GLU A 68 -3.29 0.74 16.64
CA GLU A 68 -3.31 2.12 16.15
C GLU A 68 -4.76 2.61 16.08
N ALA A 69 -5.10 3.65 16.84
CA ALA A 69 -6.44 4.24 16.82
C ALA A 69 -6.56 5.29 15.71
N ILE A 70 -7.41 5.03 14.72
CA ILE A 70 -7.68 5.96 13.62
C ILE A 70 -8.91 6.81 13.96
N GLN A 71 -8.67 8.10 14.25
CA GLN A 71 -9.73 9.06 14.54
C GLN A 71 -10.70 9.26 13.36
N THR A 72 -12.01 9.27 13.64
CA THR A 72 -13.08 9.62 12.70
C THR A 72 -13.30 11.14 12.61
N GLY A 73 -14.18 11.65 11.74
CA GLY A 73 -14.57 13.07 11.76
C GLY A 73 -13.67 14.03 10.98
N SER A 74 -13.05 13.56 9.90
CA SER A 74 -12.32 14.43 8.95
C SER A 74 -13.28 15.18 8.00
N ARG A 75 -12.80 16.21 7.28
CA ARG A 75 -13.66 17.04 6.40
C ARG A 75 -14.18 16.26 5.18
N ILE A 76 -15.48 16.37 4.91
CA ILE A 76 -16.15 15.89 3.68
C ILE A 76 -15.57 16.61 2.45
N GLY A 77 -15.50 15.92 1.31
CA GLY A 77 -15.14 16.51 0.01
C GLY A 77 -13.66 16.50 -0.33
N THR A 78 -12.85 15.77 0.43
CA THR A 78 -11.41 15.61 0.18
C THR A 78 -11.07 14.48 -0.80
N GLY A 79 -12.04 13.63 -1.18
CA GLY A 79 -11.81 12.39 -1.92
C GLY A 79 -11.15 11.26 -1.12
N ARG A 80 -10.71 11.51 0.13
CA ARG A 80 -9.99 10.54 0.96
C ARG A 80 -10.90 9.45 1.54
N TRP A 81 -10.30 8.30 1.83
CA TRP A 81 -10.92 7.19 2.54
C TRP A 81 -10.98 7.49 4.04
N ILE A 82 -11.99 8.26 4.46
CA ILE A 82 -12.23 8.64 5.86
C ILE A 82 -13.64 8.24 6.35
N ILE A 83 -13.73 7.81 7.62
CA ILE A 83 -15.01 7.64 8.32
C ILE A 83 -15.39 8.97 8.98
N GLN A 84 -16.59 9.48 8.68
CA GLN A 84 -17.10 10.78 9.13
C GLN A 84 -17.49 10.81 10.61
N GLY A 85 -17.83 9.67 11.19
CA GLY A 85 -18.16 9.57 12.61
C GLY A 85 -18.39 8.13 13.02
N ALA A 86 -18.12 7.82 14.28
CA ALA A 86 -18.50 6.55 14.89
C ALA A 86 -20.00 6.54 15.22
N GLN A 87 -20.59 5.36 15.30
CA GLN A 87 -21.95 5.17 15.79
C GLN A 87 -22.03 4.03 16.80
N ASP A 88 -22.63 4.32 17.95
CA ASP A 88 -23.09 3.30 18.88
C ASP A 88 -24.60 3.10 18.72
N VAL A 89 -25.05 1.84 18.62
CA VAL A 89 -26.47 1.48 18.57
C VAL A 89 -26.85 0.84 19.90
N GLY A 90 -27.61 1.56 20.73
CA GLY A 90 -28.05 1.06 22.03
C GLY A 90 -29.29 0.18 21.95
N SER A 91 -30.27 0.56 21.12
CA SER A 91 -31.51 -0.22 20.94
C SER A 91 -32.29 0.24 19.72
N ALA A 92 -33.03 -0.67 19.07
CA ALA A 92 -34.04 -0.32 18.08
C ALA A 92 -35.24 -1.27 18.17
N THR A 93 -36.46 -0.72 18.22
CA THR A 93 -37.71 -1.50 18.22
C THR A 93 -38.77 -0.85 17.32
N VAL A 94 -39.56 -1.69 16.65
CA VAL A 94 -40.76 -1.24 15.93
C VAL A 94 -41.95 -2.06 16.39
N ASP A 95 -42.98 -1.36 16.88
CA ASP A 95 -44.25 -1.96 17.31
C ASP A 95 -45.41 -1.43 16.46
N VAL A 96 -46.29 -2.31 16.01
CA VAL A 96 -47.66 -1.91 15.64
C VAL A 96 -48.38 -1.63 16.95
N VAL A 97 -48.90 -0.40 17.12
CA VAL A 97 -49.62 0.03 18.33
C VAL A 97 -51.11 0.27 18.10
N GLY A 98 -51.55 0.27 16.84
CA GLY A 98 -52.95 0.31 16.45
C GLY A 98 -53.16 -0.16 15.01
N PRO A 99 -54.27 -0.87 14.71
CA PRO A 99 -55.33 -1.30 15.64
C PRO A 99 -54.98 -2.57 16.44
N VAL A 100 -53.88 -3.24 16.12
CA VAL A 100 -53.36 -4.40 16.87
C VAL A 100 -52.08 -4.01 17.62
N ARG A 101 -51.74 -4.76 18.67
CA ARG A 101 -50.46 -4.62 19.37
C ARG A 101 -49.53 -5.77 18.99
N ARG A 102 -48.42 -5.46 18.31
CA ARG A 102 -47.48 -6.47 17.87
C ARG A 102 -46.08 -5.90 17.65
N ARG A 103 -45.06 -6.54 18.22
CA ARG A 103 -43.65 -6.27 17.91
C ARG A 103 -43.31 -6.79 16.51
N ILE A 104 -42.65 -5.96 15.71
CA ILE A 104 -42.23 -6.28 14.34
C ILE A 104 -40.71 -6.50 14.25
N LEU A 105 -39.94 -5.72 15.01
CA LEU A 105 -38.48 -5.66 14.96
C LEU A 105 -37.93 -5.39 16.36
N ASP A 106 -36.93 -6.16 16.79
CA ASP A 106 -36.11 -5.90 17.99
C ASP A 106 -34.63 -6.11 17.66
N TYR A 107 -33.82 -5.07 17.87
CA TYR A 107 -32.36 -5.10 17.71
C TYR A 107 -31.68 -6.07 18.67
N ALA A 108 -32.22 -6.28 19.88
CA ALA A 108 -31.67 -7.24 20.83
C ALA A 108 -31.73 -8.68 20.30
N ASP A 109 -32.77 -8.99 19.51
CA ASP A 109 -32.96 -10.32 18.90
C ASP A 109 -32.12 -10.47 17.62
N CYS A 110 -32.12 -9.44 16.75
CA CYS A 110 -31.36 -9.43 15.50
C CYS A 110 -30.76 -8.04 15.25
N PRO A 111 -29.47 -7.83 15.55
CA PRO A 111 -28.85 -6.51 15.43
C PRO A 111 -28.77 -5.97 13.99
N TRP A 112 -28.84 -6.86 12.99
CA TRP A 112 -28.85 -6.53 11.56
C TRP A 112 -30.04 -5.64 11.17
N HIS A 113 -31.07 -5.55 12.01
CA HIS A 113 -32.22 -4.68 11.81
C HIS A 113 -31.90 -3.18 11.74
N ALA A 114 -30.82 -2.73 12.36
CA ALA A 114 -30.42 -1.33 12.36
C ALA A 114 -29.49 -1.05 11.17
N VAL A 115 -29.86 -0.05 10.37
CA VAL A 115 -28.98 0.48 9.31
C VAL A 115 -27.81 1.20 9.96
N GLN A 116 -26.58 0.89 9.56
CA GLN A 116 -25.41 1.58 10.09
C GLN A 116 -25.48 3.08 9.73
N TRP A 117 -25.15 3.93 10.71
CA TRP A 117 -25.38 5.38 10.73
C TRP A 117 -26.85 5.83 10.64
N THR A 118 -27.80 5.01 11.10
CA THR A 118 -29.20 5.45 11.32
C THR A 118 -29.31 6.64 12.29
N ALA A 119 -30.32 7.51 12.13
CA ALA A 119 -30.60 8.55 13.11
C ALA A 119 -31.33 7.99 14.36
N SER A 120 -31.40 8.78 15.42
CA SER A 120 -32.20 8.46 16.61
C SER A 120 -33.60 9.04 16.52
N THR A 121 -34.58 8.32 17.05
CA THR A 121 -35.90 8.89 17.33
C THR A 121 -35.84 9.74 18.60
N PRO A 122 -36.82 10.65 18.83
CA PRO A 122 -37.03 11.25 20.14
C PRO A 122 -37.17 10.20 21.25
N ARG A 123 -36.91 10.57 22.51
CA ARG A 123 -36.92 9.64 23.66
C ARG A 123 -38.23 8.87 23.81
N GLN A 124 -39.36 9.48 23.49
CA GLN A 124 -40.70 8.87 23.52
C GLN A 124 -40.97 7.91 22.34
N GLY A 125 -40.13 7.92 21.31
CA GLY A 125 -40.33 7.26 20.02
C GLY A 125 -41.13 8.11 19.03
N THR A 126 -41.14 7.69 17.77
CA THR A 126 -41.94 8.29 16.70
C THR A 126 -43.18 7.46 16.48
N ARG A 127 -44.37 8.05 16.64
CA ARG A 127 -45.65 7.44 16.26
C ARG A 127 -46.06 7.95 14.89
N ALA A 128 -46.25 7.06 13.94
CA ALA A 128 -46.55 7.43 12.56
C ALA A 128 -47.41 6.37 11.87
N GLU A 129 -48.19 6.80 10.89
CA GLU A 129 -48.93 5.88 10.01
C GLU A 129 -47.97 5.17 9.06
N LEU A 130 -48.17 3.87 8.86
CA LEU A 130 -47.40 3.08 7.89
C LEU A 130 -47.89 3.36 6.46
N VAL A 131 -46.97 3.70 5.57
CA VAL A 131 -47.21 3.73 4.12
C VAL A 131 -46.22 2.84 3.38
N VAL A 132 -46.66 2.33 2.23
CA VAL A 132 -45.86 1.47 1.37
C VAL A 132 -45.45 2.25 0.12
N ILE A 133 -44.14 2.28 -0.18
CA ILE A 133 -43.60 2.91 -1.39
C ILE A 133 -42.53 2.00 -1.99
N ASP A 134 -42.91 1.20 -2.99
CA ASP A 134 -41.99 0.27 -3.67
C ASP A 134 -41.55 0.77 -5.06
N ASP A 135 -41.97 1.96 -5.45
CA ASP A 135 -41.77 2.54 -6.77
C ASP A 135 -41.08 3.89 -6.65
N VAL A 136 -39.90 3.99 -7.25
CA VAL A 136 -39.06 5.20 -7.20
C VAL A 136 -39.71 6.38 -7.92
N GLU A 137 -40.49 6.15 -8.98
CA GLU A 137 -41.20 7.22 -9.68
C GLU A 137 -42.34 7.77 -8.82
N LYS A 138 -43.08 6.91 -8.12
CA LYS A 138 -44.09 7.36 -7.16
C LYS A 138 -43.46 8.19 -6.04
N LEU A 139 -42.30 7.78 -5.55
CA LEU A 139 -41.55 8.53 -4.55
C LEU A 139 -41.13 9.92 -5.10
N ARG A 140 -40.69 10.01 -6.36
CA ARG A 140 -40.33 11.27 -7.03
C ARG A 140 -41.50 12.22 -7.24
N LEU A 141 -42.72 11.69 -7.39
CA LEU A 141 -43.93 12.49 -7.61
C LEU A 141 -44.53 13.09 -6.34
N LEU A 142 -44.12 12.65 -5.15
CA LEU A 142 -44.63 13.19 -3.89
C LEU A 142 -44.21 14.66 -3.68
N GLY A 143 -45.03 15.49 -3.03
CA GLY A 143 -44.56 16.80 -2.57
C GLY A 143 -43.40 16.69 -1.57
N THR A 144 -42.72 17.80 -1.28
CA THR A 144 -41.64 17.88 -0.27
C THR A 144 -42.09 17.43 1.13
N GLU A 145 -43.39 17.55 1.44
CA GLU A 145 -43.97 17.10 2.71
C GLU A 145 -44.77 15.79 2.59
N GLY A 146 -44.68 15.09 1.46
CA GLY A 146 -45.53 13.92 1.16
C GLY A 146 -45.38 12.75 2.14
N LEU A 147 -44.27 12.69 2.87
CA LEU A 147 -43.96 11.66 3.86
C LEU A 147 -43.87 12.15 5.31
N VAL A 148 -44.19 13.42 5.56
CA VAL A 148 -44.23 13.97 6.93
C VAL A 148 -45.24 13.19 7.78
N GLY A 149 -44.82 12.77 8.97
CA GLY A 149 -45.67 12.01 9.90
C GLY A 149 -45.92 10.54 9.51
N LYS A 150 -45.19 10.02 8.51
CA LYS A 150 -45.33 8.65 8.01
C LYS A 150 -44.08 7.81 8.28
N THR A 151 -44.28 6.50 8.51
CA THR A 151 -43.22 5.49 8.43
C THR A 151 -43.34 4.78 7.10
N VAL A 152 -42.25 4.74 6.33
CA VAL A 152 -42.25 4.10 5.01
C VAL A 152 -41.79 2.66 5.14
N LEU A 153 -42.54 1.72 4.54
CA LEU A 153 -42.07 0.38 4.21
C LEU A 153 -41.77 0.33 2.71
N THR A 154 -40.62 -0.22 2.33
CA THR A 154 -40.17 -0.21 0.94
C THR A 154 -39.31 -1.42 0.56
N GLY A 155 -39.54 -1.96 -0.63
CA GLY A 155 -38.64 -2.92 -1.27
C GLY A 155 -37.45 -2.26 -2.00
N LEU A 156 -37.41 -0.92 -2.05
CA LEU A 156 -36.32 -0.16 -2.66
C LEU A 156 -35.05 -0.23 -1.83
N ASP A 157 -33.92 -0.03 -2.49
CA ASP A 157 -32.64 0.14 -1.82
C ASP A 157 -32.61 1.49 -1.09
N ILE A 158 -32.60 1.41 0.25
CA ILE A 158 -32.71 2.58 1.12
C ILE A 158 -31.48 3.49 1.04
N ARG A 159 -30.29 2.94 0.75
CA ARG A 159 -29.04 3.70 0.65
C ARG A 159 -29.04 4.60 -0.58
N THR A 160 -29.29 4.04 -1.74
CA THR A 160 -29.31 4.78 -3.03
C THR A 160 -30.45 5.80 -3.11
N ASN A 161 -31.55 5.58 -2.40
CA ASN A 161 -32.71 6.47 -2.37
C ASN A 161 -32.78 7.35 -1.10
N MET A 162 -31.75 7.35 -0.25
CA MET A 162 -31.78 7.99 1.06
C MET A 162 -32.16 9.48 0.99
N LYS A 163 -31.48 10.25 0.12
CA LYS A 163 -31.77 11.67 -0.07
C LYS A 163 -33.18 11.91 -0.54
N LEU A 164 -33.65 11.11 -1.49
CA LEU A 164 -35.00 11.26 -2.01
C LEU A 164 -36.04 11.01 -0.91
N PHE A 165 -35.87 9.99 -0.06
CA PHE A 165 -36.74 9.80 1.09
C PHE A 165 -36.70 10.98 2.06
N ALA A 166 -35.51 11.49 2.37
CA ALA A 166 -35.33 12.65 3.26
C ALA A 166 -35.97 13.92 2.68
N ASP A 167 -35.77 14.21 1.38
CA ASP A 167 -36.30 15.37 0.66
C ASP A 167 -37.84 15.37 0.59
N ARG A 168 -38.49 14.19 0.71
CA ARG A 168 -39.96 14.07 0.78
C ARG A 168 -40.51 14.06 2.21
N GLY A 169 -39.65 14.27 3.21
CA GLY A 169 -40.03 14.41 4.62
C GLY A 169 -40.14 13.10 5.41
N ALA A 170 -39.59 11.98 4.90
CA ALA A 170 -39.61 10.72 5.64
C ALA A 170 -38.75 10.81 6.92
N SER A 171 -39.30 10.45 8.07
CA SER A 171 -38.54 10.36 9.33
C SER A 171 -38.05 8.95 9.63
N VAL A 172 -38.81 7.93 9.20
CA VAL A 172 -38.48 6.51 9.38
C VAL A 172 -38.72 5.77 8.07
N VAL A 173 -37.72 5.02 7.62
CA VAL A 173 -37.82 4.15 6.45
C VAL A 173 -37.34 2.75 6.83
N ILE A 174 -38.19 1.76 6.55
CA ILE A 174 -37.96 0.35 6.79
C ILE A 174 -37.86 -0.34 5.43
N SER A 175 -36.71 -0.92 5.11
CA SER A 175 -36.55 -1.69 3.87
C SER A 175 -36.83 -3.17 4.10
N ASP A 176 -37.62 -3.80 3.23
CA ASP A 176 -37.83 -5.25 3.20
C ASP A 176 -37.29 -5.87 1.91
N ARG A 177 -36.22 -5.28 1.36
CA ARG A 177 -35.55 -5.75 0.14
C ARG A 177 -35.22 -7.25 0.27
N PRO A 178 -35.61 -8.08 -0.72
CA PRO A 178 -35.40 -9.52 -0.65
C PRO A 178 -33.93 -9.88 -0.80
N ILE A 179 -33.51 -10.93 -0.09
CA ILE A 179 -32.24 -11.62 -0.30
C ILE A 179 -32.55 -12.89 -1.10
N ALA A 180 -31.82 -13.09 -2.19
CA ALA A 180 -32.06 -14.19 -3.10
C ALA A 180 -32.07 -15.54 -2.36
N ARG A 181 -33.18 -16.28 -2.47
CA ARG A 181 -33.40 -17.60 -1.84
C ARG A 181 -33.44 -17.62 -0.31
N LEU A 182 -33.31 -16.49 0.37
CA LEU A 182 -33.25 -16.39 1.83
C LEU A 182 -34.29 -15.40 2.36
N PRO A 183 -35.60 -15.70 2.26
CA PRO A 183 -36.67 -14.74 2.59
C PRO A 183 -36.79 -14.42 4.09
N ASN A 184 -36.06 -15.14 4.96
CA ASN A 184 -35.97 -14.86 6.39
C ASN A 184 -34.69 -14.13 6.80
N ALA A 185 -33.72 -13.98 5.89
CA ALA A 185 -32.50 -13.26 6.18
C ALA A 185 -32.77 -11.75 6.20
N VAL A 186 -32.06 -11.03 7.05
CA VAL A 186 -32.12 -9.57 7.15
C VAL A 186 -30.91 -9.00 6.40
N PRO A 187 -31.10 -8.11 5.41
CA PRO A 187 -29.99 -7.55 4.65
C PRO A 187 -29.20 -6.57 5.51
N TRP A 188 -27.88 -6.62 5.39
CA TRP A 188 -27.04 -5.57 5.93
C TRP A 188 -27.04 -4.36 5.02
N THR A 189 -27.17 -3.18 5.60
CA THR A 189 -27.09 -1.94 4.85
C THR A 189 -26.57 -0.81 5.74
N LYS A 190 -26.06 0.22 5.08
CA LYS A 190 -25.40 1.37 5.69
C LYS A 190 -25.76 2.64 4.92
N PHE A 191 -25.97 3.75 5.62
CA PHE A 191 -26.25 5.07 5.01
C PHE A 191 -25.02 5.78 4.42
N GLY A 192 -23.90 5.08 4.42
CA GLY A 192 -22.64 5.48 3.84
C GLY A 192 -21.59 4.43 4.19
N TRP A 193 -20.48 4.37 3.47
CA TRP A 193 -19.35 3.52 3.81
C TRP A 193 -18.48 4.18 4.91
N GLY A 194 -19.12 4.73 5.95
CA GLY A 194 -18.49 5.75 6.81
C GLY A 194 -18.43 7.14 6.15
N ALA A 195 -18.71 7.23 4.86
CA ALA A 195 -18.94 8.47 4.11
C ALA A 195 -20.40 8.55 3.68
N VAL A 196 -21.15 9.50 4.24
CA VAL A 196 -22.42 9.91 3.67
C VAL A 196 -22.09 10.74 2.43
N PRO A 197 -22.65 10.45 1.23
CA PRO A 197 -22.44 11.29 0.05
C PRO A 197 -22.62 12.76 0.42
N MET A 198 -21.78 13.66 -0.12
CA MET A 198 -21.76 15.05 0.37
C MET A 198 -23.13 15.72 0.30
N ASP A 199 -23.90 15.43 -0.75
CA ASP A 199 -25.25 15.92 -0.99
C ASP A 199 -26.31 15.32 -0.06
N HIS A 200 -25.94 14.29 0.71
CA HIS A 200 -26.79 13.59 1.66
C HIS A 200 -26.41 13.87 3.13
N ALA A 201 -25.32 14.58 3.40
CA ALA A 201 -24.71 14.69 4.73
C ALA A 201 -25.63 15.26 5.83
N THR A 202 -26.68 16.00 5.46
CA THR A 202 -27.65 16.62 6.38
C THR A 202 -28.90 15.76 6.63
N ALA A 203 -29.01 14.58 6.01
CA ALA A 203 -30.18 13.72 6.15
C ALA A 203 -30.29 13.09 7.56
N ASN A 204 -31.33 13.46 8.31
CA ASN A 204 -31.65 12.89 9.63
C ASN A 204 -32.68 11.74 9.51
N LEU A 205 -32.33 10.70 8.76
CA LEU A 205 -33.23 9.57 8.48
C LEU A 205 -33.02 8.41 9.47
N VAL A 206 -34.10 7.89 10.05
CA VAL A 206 -34.07 6.60 10.76
C VAL A 206 -34.25 5.47 9.75
N GLY A 207 -33.17 4.72 9.51
CA GLY A 207 -33.16 3.54 8.66
C GLY A 207 -33.25 2.26 9.46
N LEU A 208 -34.13 1.37 9.02
CA LEU A 208 -34.27 0.01 9.53
C LEU A 208 -34.44 -0.97 8.37
N VAL A 209 -34.20 -2.25 8.63
CA VAL A 209 -34.37 -3.32 7.64
C VAL A 209 -35.16 -4.49 8.24
N LEU A 210 -35.91 -5.17 7.39
CA LEU A 210 -36.64 -6.40 7.69
C LEU A 210 -36.26 -7.47 6.67
N SER A 211 -36.44 -8.73 7.06
CA SER A 211 -36.50 -9.80 6.06
C SER A 211 -37.73 -9.64 5.16
N GLU A 212 -37.67 -10.21 3.96
CA GLU A 212 -38.79 -10.27 3.02
C GLU A 212 -40.06 -10.83 3.67
N ASN A 213 -39.93 -11.88 4.49
CA ASN A 213 -41.05 -12.48 5.19
C ASN A 213 -41.62 -11.59 6.30
N GLN A 214 -40.78 -10.85 7.03
CA GLN A 214 -41.24 -9.87 8.02
C GLN A 214 -41.98 -8.71 7.32
N GLY A 215 -41.42 -8.18 6.23
CA GLY A 215 -42.05 -7.14 5.42
C GLY A 215 -43.38 -7.59 4.84
N SER A 216 -43.43 -8.79 4.24
CA SER A 216 -44.67 -9.41 3.75
C SER A 216 -45.73 -9.60 4.84
N ARG A 217 -45.33 -9.97 6.06
CA ARG A 217 -46.25 -10.06 7.21
C ARG A 217 -46.80 -8.68 7.57
N LEU A 218 -45.96 -7.65 7.58
CA LEU A 218 -46.38 -6.28 7.87
C LEU A 218 -47.34 -5.74 6.79
N ARG A 219 -47.06 -5.99 5.51
CA ARG A 219 -47.95 -5.68 4.37
C ARG A 219 -49.30 -6.36 4.52
N ARG A 220 -49.34 -7.66 4.85
CA ARG A 220 -50.60 -8.38 5.11
C ARG A 220 -51.39 -7.80 6.28
N LEU A 221 -50.72 -7.37 7.35
CA LEU A 221 -51.38 -6.69 8.47
C LEU A 221 -51.99 -5.36 8.02
N LEU A 222 -51.27 -4.59 7.19
CA LEU A 222 -51.77 -3.33 6.64
C LEU A 222 -53.00 -3.57 5.75
N THR A 223 -52.94 -4.53 4.83
CA THR A 223 -54.09 -4.88 3.98
C THR A 223 -55.30 -5.32 4.80
N ARG A 224 -55.10 -6.11 5.86
CA ARG A 224 -56.18 -6.60 6.72
C ARG A 224 -56.89 -5.48 7.48
N HIS A 225 -56.14 -4.50 7.97
CA HIS A 225 -56.65 -3.48 8.89
C HIS A 225 -56.87 -2.11 8.22
N GLY A 226 -56.49 -1.94 6.96
CA GLY A 226 -56.59 -0.71 6.18
C GLY A 226 -55.54 0.35 6.57
N ARG A 227 -55.27 0.50 7.87
CA ARG A 227 -54.29 1.44 8.43
C ARG A 227 -53.54 0.81 9.59
N LEU A 228 -52.24 1.05 9.68
CA LEU A 228 -51.42 0.70 10.84
C LEU A 228 -50.72 1.94 11.40
N THR A 229 -50.70 2.06 12.73
CA THR A 229 -49.87 3.03 13.43
C THR A 229 -48.68 2.30 14.03
N LEU A 230 -47.48 2.72 13.64
CA LEU A 230 -46.23 2.20 14.18
C LEU A 230 -45.68 3.13 15.26
N LEU A 231 -45.08 2.53 16.28
CA LEU A 231 -44.24 3.19 17.25
C LEU A 231 -42.81 2.70 17.05
N THR A 232 -41.97 3.58 16.51
CA THR A 232 -40.56 3.31 16.27
C THR A 232 -39.74 3.96 17.37
N ARG A 233 -38.85 3.19 18.00
CA ARG A 233 -37.87 3.68 18.96
C ARG A 233 -36.49 3.26 18.51
N VAL A 234 -35.61 4.21 18.25
CA VAL A 234 -34.20 3.98 17.93
C VAL A 234 -33.36 4.89 18.79
N HIS A 235 -32.47 4.28 19.56
CA HIS A 235 -31.45 4.96 20.34
C HIS A 235 -30.08 4.63 19.75
N SER A 236 -29.52 5.61 19.06
CA SER A 236 -28.17 5.60 18.53
C SER A 236 -27.42 6.88 18.89
N ARG A 237 -26.09 6.79 19.00
CA ARG A 237 -25.22 7.93 19.29
C ARG A 237 -24.18 8.02 18.20
N LYS A 238 -24.19 9.13 17.44
CA LYS A 238 -23.13 9.48 16.49
C LYS A 238 -22.15 10.43 17.17
N TYR A 239 -20.85 10.20 17.01
CA TYR A 239 -19.80 11.01 17.64
C TYR A 239 -18.49 10.94 16.87
N VAL A 240 -17.59 11.89 17.13
CA VAL A 240 -16.19 11.78 16.70
C VAL A 240 -15.49 10.84 17.69
N GLY A 241 -15.00 9.72 17.17
CA GLY A 241 -14.38 8.64 17.93
C GLY A 241 -13.20 8.07 17.15
N SER A 242 -12.93 6.77 17.28
CA SER A 242 -11.93 6.07 16.48
C SER A 242 -12.47 4.72 15.97
N HIS A 243 -11.81 4.21 14.94
CA HIS A 243 -11.77 2.78 14.65
C HIS A 243 -10.32 2.31 14.78
N ASP A 244 -10.12 1.10 15.30
CA ASP A 244 -8.79 0.61 15.61
C ASP A 244 -8.24 -0.24 14.47
N VAL A 245 -6.92 -0.19 14.29
CA VAL A 245 -6.16 -1.13 13.47
C VAL A 245 -5.30 -1.96 14.42
N VAL A 246 -5.59 -3.25 14.52
CA VAL A 246 -4.87 -4.21 15.36
C VAL A 246 -3.88 -4.98 14.51
N SER A 247 -2.62 -5.03 14.93
CA SER A 247 -1.59 -5.84 14.29
C SER A 247 -1.06 -6.91 15.23
N GLY A 248 -0.98 -8.15 14.74
CA GLY A 248 -0.10 -9.17 15.29
C GLY A 248 1.23 -9.20 14.52
N VAL A 249 2.36 -9.16 15.23
CA VAL A 249 3.70 -9.14 14.62
C VAL A 249 4.50 -10.35 15.08
N VAL A 250 4.83 -11.21 14.12
CA VAL A 250 5.87 -12.23 14.24
C VAL A 250 7.18 -11.55 13.88
N GLU A 251 7.97 -11.15 14.89
CA GLU A 251 9.19 -10.36 14.67
C GLU A 251 10.25 -11.18 13.94
N GLY A 252 10.92 -10.56 12.96
CA GLY A 252 12.04 -11.15 12.23
C GLY A 252 13.29 -11.25 13.08
N ALA A 253 14.13 -12.25 12.81
CA ALA A 253 15.38 -12.46 13.55
C ALA A 253 16.47 -11.43 13.20
N ASP A 254 16.55 -11.07 11.91
CA ASP A 254 17.73 -10.40 11.35
C ASP A 254 17.42 -8.96 10.92
N ASP A 255 16.26 -8.71 10.31
CA ASP A 255 15.80 -7.37 9.92
C ASP A 255 14.33 -7.19 10.33
N PRO A 256 14.08 -6.84 11.60
CA PRO A 256 12.73 -6.70 12.11
C PRO A 256 12.01 -5.44 11.61
N GLN A 257 12.69 -4.56 10.86
CA GLN A 257 12.11 -3.31 10.34
C GLN A 257 11.43 -3.50 8.98
N ASP A 258 11.84 -4.51 8.22
CA ASP A 258 11.27 -4.86 6.92
C ASP A 258 10.22 -5.95 7.10
N GLU A 259 9.13 -5.88 6.35
CA GLU A 259 7.93 -6.64 6.68
C GLU A 259 7.22 -7.21 5.44
N VAL A 260 6.56 -8.36 5.60
CA VAL A 260 5.49 -8.84 4.71
C VAL A 260 4.16 -8.84 5.45
N TRP A 261 3.07 -8.49 4.76
CA TRP A 261 1.79 -8.21 5.41
C TRP A 261 0.70 -9.21 5.04
N ALA A 262 -0.16 -9.55 5.99
CA ALA A 262 -1.50 -10.05 5.70
C ALA A 262 -2.50 -9.01 6.17
N ILE A 263 -3.49 -8.69 5.35
CA ILE A 263 -4.60 -7.81 5.74
C ILE A 263 -5.90 -8.61 5.73
N ALA A 264 -6.71 -8.44 6.76
CA ALA A 264 -8.07 -8.97 6.82
C ALA A 264 -8.93 -7.95 7.54
N HIS A 265 -9.96 -7.43 6.87
CA HIS A 265 -10.84 -6.45 7.50
C HIS A 265 -11.61 -7.08 8.67
N SER A 266 -12.01 -6.23 9.61
CA SER A 266 -12.74 -6.54 10.84
C SER A 266 -13.84 -5.48 11.03
N ALA A 267 -14.63 -5.58 12.10
CA ALA A 267 -15.74 -4.68 12.37
C ALA A 267 -16.92 -4.85 11.40
N GLU A 268 -17.18 -6.10 11.01
CA GLU A 268 -18.36 -6.50 10.23
C GLU A 268 -19.04 -7.75 10.81
N PRO A 269 -20.38 -7.83 10.78
CA PRO A 269 -21.12 -8.79 11.60
C PRO A 269 -21.14 -10.26 11.11
N GLY A 270 -20.63 -10.57 9.91
CA GLY A 270 -20.75 -11.89 9.28
C GLY A 270 -19.64 -12.89 9.64
N ALA A 271 -19.95 -14.19 9.49
CA ALA A 271 -19.03 -15.27 9.83
C ALA A 271 -17.98 -15.55 8.74
N ILE A 272 -18.42 -15.66 7.47
CA ILE A 272 -17.50 -15.74 6.33
C ILE A 272 -16.94 -14.35 6.07
N ASP A 273 -17.80 -13.35 5.97
CA ASP A 273 -17.44 -11.97 5.72
C ASP A 273 -17.63 -11.13 7.00
N ASN A 274 -16.61 -10.89 7.82
CA ASN A 274 -15.16 -11.07 7.57
C ASN A 274 -14.42 -11.86 8.66
N ALA A 275 -15.15 -12.34 9.68
CA ALA A 275 -14.56 -12.97 10.86
C ALA A 275 -13.64 -14.16 10.53
N SER A 276 -13.92 -14.85 9.41
CA SER A 276 -13.07 -15.92 8.88
C SER A 276 -11.64 -15.47 8.56
N GLY A 277 -11.47 -14.32 7.90
CA GLY A 277 -10.16 -13.77 7.53
C GLY A 277 -9.39 -13.31 8.76
N VAL A 278 -10.07 -12.64 9.70
CA VAL A 278 -9.51 -12.24 11.00
C VAL A 278 -9.02 -13.45 11.79
N SER A 279 -9.80 -14.53 11.83
CA SER A 279 -9.40 -15.77 12.50
C SER A 279 -8.16 -16.41 11.85
N LEU A 280 -8.03 -16.29 10.53
CA LEU A 280 -6.88 -16.77 9.78
C LEU A 280 -5.59 -16.04 10.19
N CYS A 281 -5.64 -14.72 10.31
CA CYS A 281 -4.51 -13.91 10.79
C CYS A 281 -4.04 -14.39 12.18
N VAL A 282 -4.95 -14.50 13.15
CA VAL A 282 -4.60 -15.00 14.49
C VAL A 282 -3.94 -16.38 14.44
N GLU A 283 -4.50 -17.29 13.65
CA GLU A 283 -3.97 -18.66 13.53
C GLU A 283 -2.61 -18.71 12.85
N ILE A 284 -2.34 -17.84 11.85
CA ILE A 284 -1.02 -17.74 11.21
C ILE A 284 0.03 -17.33 12.25
N ALA A 285 -0.24 -16.31 13.07
CA ALA A 285 0.68 -15.89 14.13
C ALA A 285 0.99 -17.05 15.10
N HIS A 286 -0.07 -17.73 15.56
CA HIS A 286 0.07 -18.86 16.48
C HIS A 286 0.89 -20.01 15.88
N VAL A 287 0.59 -20.43 14.65
CA VAL A 287 1.31 -21.53 13.99
C VAL A 287 2.79 -21.21 13.82
N LEU A 288 3.11 -19.98 13.44
CA LEU A 288 4.50 -19.57 13.23
C LEU A 288 5.27 -19.49 14.55
N GLU A 289 4.75 -18.78 15.56
CA GLU A 289 5.43 -18.63 16.86
C GLU A 289 5.55 -19.98 17.60
N ASP A 290 4.55 -20.86 17.52
CA ASP A 290 4.62 -22.21 18.08
C ASP A 290 5.69 -23.08 17.40
N LEU A 291 5.79 -23.05 16.07
CA LEU A 291 6.82 -23.82 15.37
C LEU A 291 8.23 -23.24 15.56
N ILE A 292 8.36 -21.92 15.67
CA ILE A 292 9.61 -21.23 15.96
C ILE A 292 10.09 -21.56 17.37
N SER A 293 9.21 -21.43 18.38
CA SER A 293 9.56 -21.71 19.78
C SER A 293 9.95 -23.17 20.02
N ARG A 294 9.38 -24.10 19.26
CA ARG A 294 9.76 -25.53 19.27
C ARG A 294 11.00 -25.86 18.43
N GLY A 295 11.58 -24.88 17.71
CA GLY A 295 12.75 -25.08 16.85
C GLY A 295 12.48 -25.92 15.60
N VAL A 296 11.22 -26.11 15.21
CA VAL A 296 10.84 -26.89 14.00
C VAL A 296 11.13 -26.10 12.73
N ILE A 297 10.92 -24.78 12.80
CA ILE A 297 11.32 -23.83 11.76
C ILE A 297 12.15 -22.74 12.42
N ARG A 298 13.02 -22.10 11.63
CA ARG A 298 13.74 -20.91 12.10
C ARG A 298 12.82 -19.70 12.15
N ARG A 299 13.14 -18.71 12.97
CA ARG A 299 12.52 -17.40 12.85
C ARG A 299 12.90 -16.80 11.48
N PRO A 300 11.95 -16.23 10.72
CA PRO A 300 12.26 -15.66 9.41
C PRO A 300 13.16 -14.44 9.55
N ARG A 301 13.91 -14.11 8.49
CA ARG A 301 14.78 -12.92 8.47
C ARG A 301 14.02 -11.64 8.78
N ARG A 302 12.86 -11.47 8.15
CA ARG A 302 12.01 -10.27 8.21
C ARG A 302 10.72 -10.53 8.97
N SER A 303 10.10 -9.46 9.47
CA SER A 303 8.87 -9.59 10.25
C SER A 303 7.67 -9.94 9.36
N ILE A 304 6.71 -10.68 9.93
CA ILE A 304 5.39 -10.91 9.33
C ILE A 304 4.38 -10.14 10.17
N ARG A 305 3.65 -9.21 9.54
CA ARG A 305 2.61 -8.41 10.19
C ARG A 305 1.24 -8.83 9.70
N LEU A 306 0.34 -9.12 10.64
CA LEU A 306 -1.03 -9.53 10.37
C LEU A 306 -1.96 -8.44 10.88
N ILE A 307 -2.60 -7.73 9.96
CA ILE A 307 -3.34 -6.50 10.23
C ILE A 307 -4.83 -6.75 10.11
N ASN A 308 -5.55 -6.38 11.17
CA ASN A 308 -6.99 -6.31 11.22
C ASN A 308 -7.42 -4.87 11.43
N GLY A 309 -8.35 -4.39 10.60
CA GLY A 309 -8.84 -3.03 10.69
C GLY A 309 -10.17 -2.88 9.99
N TYR A 310 -10.78 -1.71 10.10
CA TYR A 310 -11.99 -1.41 9.35
C TYR A 310 -11.70 -1.45 7.85
N GLU A 311 -12.53 -2.15 7.06
CA GLU A 311 -12.35 -2.36 5.61
C GLU A 311 -11.99 -1.04 4.91
N CYS A 312 -10.89 -1.02 4.15
CA CYS A 312 -10.28 0.10 3.43
C CYS A 312 -9.77 1.25 4.31
N TYR A 313 -10.65 1.83 5.12
CA TYR A 313 -10.43 3.03 5.94
C TYR A 313 -9.32 2.81 6.97
N GLY A 314 -9.31 1.66 7.63
CA GLY A 314 -8.26 1.28 8.57
C GLY A 314 -6.91 1.14 7.88
N PHE A 315 -6.85 0.35 6.82
CA PHE A 315 -5.59 0.03 6.15
C PHE A 315 -4.94 1.23 5.48
N PHE A 316 -5.73 2.09 4.82
CA PHE A 316 -5.20 3.24 4.11
C PHE A 316 -4.79 4.37 5.06
N ALA A 317 -5.60 4.63 6.09
CA ALA A 317 -5.18 5.57 7.12
C ALA A 317 -3.93 5.08 7.85
N TYR A 318 -3.82 3.76 8.12
CA TYR A 318 -2.61 3.18 8.69
C TYR A 318 -1.41 3.32 7.75
N LEU A 319 -1.56 3.00 6.46
CA LEU A 319 -0.50 3.12 5.46
C LEU A 319 0.01 4.56 5.34
N GLU A 320 -0.90 5.55 5.32
CA GLU A 320 -0.56 6.97 5.27
C GLU A 320 0.16 7.46 6.54
N ARG A 321 -0.17 6.90 7.73
CA ARG A 321 0.32 7.41 9.03
C ARG A 321 1.51 6.67 9.59
N ALA A 322 1.67 5.37 9.30
CA ALA A 322 2.65 4.51 9.97
C ALA A 322 4.10 4.94 9.77
N GLY A 323 4.39 5.88 8.84
CA GLY A 323 5.68 6.56 8.75
C GLY A 323 6.87 5.60 8.66
N ARG A 324 6.77 4.57 7.81
CA ARG A 324 7.78 3.51 7.71
C ARG A 324 8.99 3.96 6.88
N LEU A 325 10.16 3.41 7.22
CA LEU A 325 11.38 3.62 6.44
C LEU A 325 11.20 3.18 4.98
N GLN A 326 10.47 2.08 4.75
CA GLN A 326 10.06 1.62 3.43
C GLN A 326 8.67 0.97 3.48
N THR A 327 8.04 0.85 2.31
CA THR A 327 6.81 0.07 2.20
C THR A 327 7.09 -1.41 2.45
N PRO A 328 6.10 -2.18 2.96
CA PRO A 328 6.20 -3.63 3.11
C PRO A 328 6.63 -4.27 1.79
N LEU A 329 7.28 -5.43 1.85
CA LEU A 329 7.84 -6.10 0.69
C LEU A 329 6.77 -6.72 -0.23
N ALA A 330 5.80 -7.39 0.35
CA ALA A 330 4.64 -7.99 -0.31
C ALA A 330 3.57 -8.26 0.74
N GLY A 331 2.40 -8.69 0.31
CA GLY A 331 1.40 -9.19 1.23
C GLY A 331 0.29 -10.00 0.60
N VAL A 332 -0.78 -10.22 1.35
CA VAL A 332 -1.99 -10.89 0.89
C VAL A 332 -3.21 -10.29 1.58
N CYS A 333 -4.27 -10.05 0.81
CA CYS A 333 -5.60 -9.79 1.33
C CYS A 333 -6.30 -11.12 1.63
N ILE A 334 -6.79 -11.28 2.86
CA ILE A 334 -7.48 -12.48 3.33
C ILE A 334 -8.91 -12.07 3.67
N ASP A 335 -9.81 -12.29 2.73
CA ASP A 335 -11.21 -11.87 2.88
C ASP A 335 -12.18 -12.91 2.30
N THR A 336 -13.29 -13.12 3.01
CA THR A 336 -14.35 -14.08 2.70
C THR A 336 -13.80 -15.50 2.47
N VAL A 337 -13.14 -16.08 3.46
CA VAL A 337 -12.44 -17.39 3.34
C VAL A 337 -13.10 -18.51 4.13
N GLY A 338 -12.83 -19.76 3.75
CA GLY A 338 -13.22 -20.91 4.54
C GLY A 338 -14.69 -21.32 4.45
N SER A 339 -15.46 -20.80 3.48
CA SER A 339 -16.84 -21.24 3.19
C SER A 339 -16.89 -22.75 2.93
N LYS A 340 -17.95 -23.45 3.35
CA LYS A 340 -18.15 -24.86 2.97
C LYS A 340 -18.09 -25.04 1.45
N PRO A 341 -17.51 -26.15 0.95
CA PRO A 341 -17.49 -26.42 -0.49
C PRO A 341 -18.88 -26.35 -1.15
N SER A 342 -19.95 -26.73 -0.45
CA SER A 342 -21.33 -26.60 -0.94
C SER A 342 -21.79 -25.15 -1.11
N ILE A 343 -21.15 -24.19 -0.45
CA ILE A 343 -21.49 -22.76 -0.49
C ILE A 343 -20.74 -22.04 -1.61
N CYS A 344 -19.46 -22.38 -1.84
CA CYS A 344 -18.62 -21.78 -2.88
C CYS A 344 -18.44 -22.65 -4.15
N GLY A 345 -19.21 -23.73 -4.30
CA GLY A 345 -19.03 -24.68 -5.41
C GLY A 345 -17.68 -25.42 -5.39
N GLY A 346 -17.05 -25.49 -4.22
CA GLY A 346 -15.72 -26.06 -4.02
C GLY A 346 -14.59 -25.19 -4.59
N ARG A 347 -14.83 -23.90 -4.86
CA ARG A 347 -13.81 -22.98 -5.37
C ARG A 347 -13.01 -22.36 -4.21
N LEU A 348 -11.69 -22.37 -4.35
CA LEU A 348 -10.78 -21.52 -3.61
C LEU A 348 -10.10 -20.60 -4.63
N GLU A 349 -10.42 -19.33 -4.57
CA GLU A 349 -9.99 -18.33 -5.54
C GLU A 349 -8.71 -17.65 -5.08
N TRP A 350 -7.80 -17.46 -6.03
CA TRP A 350 -6.57 -16.70 -5.88
C TRP A 350 -6.54 -15.64 -6.97
N HIS A 351 -6.86 -14.42 -6.57
CA HIS A 351 -6.83 -13.25 -7.43
C HIS A 351 -5.42 -12.67 -7.46
N SER A 352 -4.94 -12.40 -8.68
CA SER A 352 -3.66 -11.70 -8.91
C SER A 352 -3.59 -10.35 -8.19
N THR A 353 -2.37 -9.92 -7.86
CA THR A 353 -2.09 -8.54 -7.47
C THR A 353 -2.48 -7.56 -8.59
N ILE A 354 -2.62 -6.29 -8.23
CA ILE A 354 -2.98 -5.23 -9.18
C ILE A 354 -2.00 -5.16 -10.38
N PRO A 355 -2.46 -4.90 -11.62
CA PRO A 355 -1.67 -5.21 -12.82
C PRO A 355 -0.34 -4.47 -12.97
N MET A 356 -0.23 -3.25 -12.44
CA MET A 356 1.01 -2.46 -12.45
C MET A 356 1.98 -2.81 -11.30
N SER A 357 1.66 -3.80 -10.48
CA SER A 357 2.49 -4.25 -9.35
C SER A 357 3.30 -5.51 -9.71
N ALA A 358 4.15 -5.97 -8.80
CA ALA A 358 5.08 -7.06 -9.07
C ALA A 358 4.37 -8.43 -9.10
N GLY A 359 4.05 -8.92 -10.29
CA GLY A 359 3.26 -10.15 -10.51
C GLY A 359 3.93 -11.46 -10.07
N PHE A 360 5.23 -11.46 -9.73
CA PHE A 360 5.88 -12.70 -9.28
C PHE A 360 5.25 -13.30 -8.02
N VAL A 361 4.64 -12.45 -7.18
CA VAL A 361 4.00 -12.88 -5.95
C VAL A 361 2.77 -13.77 -6.21
N ASP A 362 2.13 -13.60 -7.37
CA ASP A 362 0.91 -14.32 -7.73
C ASP A 362 1.21 -15.80 -7.93
N TRP A 363 2.22 -16.12 -8.74
CA TRP A 363 2.56 -17.52 -9.01
C TRP A 363 3.34 -18.17 -7.86
N VAL A 364 4.00 -17.40 -7.00
CA VAL A 364 4.52 -17.91 -5.72
C VAL A 364 3.36 -18.40 -4.85
N GLY A 365 2.31 -17.58 -4.71
CA GLY A 365 1.09 -17.95 -3.99
C GLY A 365 0.40 -19.17 -4.60
N GLU A 366 0.26 -19.21 -5.94
CA GLU A 366 -0.25 -20.38 -6.67
C GLU A 366 0.53 -21.65 -6.31
N ALA A 367 1.86 -21.61 -6.33
CA ALA A 367 2.69 -22.78 -6.06
C ALA A 367 2.49 -23.31 -4.63
N VAL A 368 2.41 -22.41 -3.65
CA VAL A 368 2.13 -22.75 -2.25
C VAL A 368 0.72 -23.32 -2.08
N LEU A 369 -0.29 -22.69 -2.69
CA LEU A 369 -1.68 -23.15 -2.65
C LEU A 369 -1.84 -24.53 -3.27
N ARG A 370 -1.28 -24.77 -4.47
CA ARG A 370 -1.31 -26.09 -5.11
C ARG A 370 -0.63 -27.15 -4.25
N SER A 371 0.50 -26.81 -3.61
CA SER A 371 1.21 -27.72 -2.72
C SER A 371 0.44 -28.04 -1.45
N THR A 372 -0.28 -27.06 -0.91
CA THR A 372 -1.15 -27.22 0.26
C THR A 372 -2.35 -28.09 -0.08
N LEU A 373 -3.06 -27.81 -1.18
CA LEU A 373 -4.26 -28.54 -1.60
C LEU A 373 -4.00 -30.03 -1.88
N ARG A 374 -2.80 -30.38 -2.38
CA ARG A 374 -2.40 -31.78 -2.55
C ARG A 374 -2.27 -32.54 -1.22
N ARG A 375 -2.04 -31.85 -0.12
CA ARG A 375 -1.88 -32.43 1.23
C ARG A 375 -3.16 -32.37 2.04
N HIS A 376 -3.85 -31.23 1.94
CA HIS A 376 -5.09 -30.97 2.66
C HIS A 376 -5.99 -30.10 1.78
N SER A 377 -6.89 -30.72 1.03
CA SER A 377 -7.72 -29.99 0.06
C SER A 377 -8.78 -29.11 0.70
N GLY A 378 -9.25 -29.47 1.90
CA GLY A 378 -10.41 -28.80 2.53
C GLY A 378 -11.72 -28.95 1.75
N GLY A 379 -11.73 -29.78 0.69
CA GLY A 379 -12.82 -29.87 -0.27
C GLY A 379 -12.77 -28.84 -1.40
N TYR A 380 -11.66 -28.11 -1.56
CA TYR A 380 -11.51 -27.06 -2.56
C TYR A 380 -10.72 -27.46 -3.80
N ARG A 381 -10.97 -26.73 -4.89
CA ARG A 381 -10.18 -26.67 -6.12
C ARG A 381 -9.72 -25.23 -6.32
N LEU A 382 -8.42 -25.08 -6.57
CA LEU A 382 -7.82 -23.77 -6.85
C LEU A 382 -8.36 -23.20 -8.16
N SER A 383 -8.84 -21.96 -8.11
CA SER A 383 -9.24 -21.16 -9.25
C SER A 383 -8.36 -19.91 -9.26
N LEU A 384 -7.60 -19.72 -10.34
CA LEU A 384 -6.76 -18.53 -10.50
C LEU A 384 -7.58 -17.48 -11.23
N GLU A 385 -7.63 -16.27 -10.70
CA GLU A 385 -8.48 -15.22 -11.22
C GLU A 385 -7.66 -13.94 -11.44
N PRO A 386 -8.04 -13.07 -12.39
CA PRO A 386 -7.42 -11.76 -12.55
C PRO A 386 -7.62 -10.91 -11.29
N PHE A 387 -6.87 -9.82 -11.19
CA PHE A 387 -7.06 -8.84 -10.13
C PHE A 387 -8.52 -8.41 -10.01
N MET A 388 -9.02 -8.36 -8.78
CA MET A 388 -10.31 -7.80 -8.44
C MET A 388 -10.14 -6.82 -7.29
N SER A 389 -10.74 -5.64 -7.44
CA SER A 389 -10.78 -4.66 -6.36
C SER A 389 -11.83 -5.06 -5.34
N THR A 390 -11.41 -5.43 -4.13
CA THR A 390 -12.25 -5.43 -2.92
C THR A 390 -12.17 -4.09 -2.18
N ALA A 391 -11.63 -3.07 -2.87
CA ALA A 391 -11.11 -1.84 -2.29
C ALA A 391 -9.89 -2.06 -1.38
N ASP A 392 -9.88 -3.01 -0.42
CA ASP A 392 -8.69 -3.39 0.37
C ASP A 392 -7.47 -3.74 -0.51
N THR A 393 -7.72 -4.46 -1.61
CA THR A 393 -6.66 -4.85 -2.56
C THR A 393 -6.05 -3.68 -3.33
N LEU A 394 -6.61 -2.47 -3.24
CA LEU A 394 -5.97 -1.26 -3.78
C LEU A 394 -4.70 -0.87 -3.00
N ILE A 395 -4.46 -1.45 -1.82
CA ILE A 395 -3.15 -1.40 -1.16
C ILE A 395 -2.01 -1.94 -2.05
N GLY A 396 -2.37 -2.68 -3.11
CA GLY A 396 -1.55 -3.09 -4.24
C GLY A 396 -0.79 -1.96 -4.96
N ASP A 397 -1.18 -0.71 -4.71
CA ASP A 397 -0.59 0.51 -5.29
C ASP A 397 0.95 0.47 -5.30
N PRO A 398 1.60 0.48 -6.48
CA PRO A 398 3.05 0.31 -6.57
C PRO A 398 3.86 1.53 -6.08
N GLN A 399 3.25 2.70 -5.94
CA GLN A 399 3.96 3.92 -5.52
C GLN A 399 4.00 4.06 -3.99
N TYR A 400 2.93 3.65 -3.31
CA TYR A 400 2.77 3.86 -1.87
C TYR A 400 2.56 2.57 -1.06
N GLY A 401 2.17 1.47 -1.73
CA GLY A 401 1.88 0.18 -1.12
C GLY A 401 2.84 -0.92 -1.57
N TYR A 402 2.27 -2.10 -1.84
CA TYR A 402 3.01 -3.34 -2.09
C TYR A 402 2.15 -4.37 -2.84
N PRO A 403 2.74 -5.31 -3.62
CA PRO A 403 1.98 -6.33 -4.32
C PRO A 403 1.19 -7.20 -3.33
N CYS A 404 -0.11 -7.30 -3.54
CA CYS A 404 -1.08 -7.83 -2.59
C CYS A 404 -2.19 -8.62 -3.32
N PRO A 405 -1.94 -9.90 -3.67
CA PRO A 405 -2.98 -10.81 -4.16
C PRO A 405 -4.08 -11.04 -3.11
N TRP A 406 -5.20 -11.61 -3.53
CA TRP A 406 -6.35 -11.88 -2.66
C TRP A 406 -6.78 -13.34 -2.71
N ILE A 407 -6.91 -13.96 -1.53
CA ILE A 407 -7.44 -15.31 -1.35
C ILE A 407 -8.90 -15.24 -0.89
N THR A 408 -9.78 -15.99 -1.54
CA THR A 408 -11.20 -15.97 -1.19
C THR A 408 -11.95 -17.26 -1.53
N THR A 409 -13.10 -17.43 -0.88
CA THR A 409 -14.14 -18.42 -1.19
C THR A 409 -15.49 -17.74 -1.42
N HIS A 410 -15.46 -16.47 -1.84
CA HIS A 410 -16.63 -15.63 -2.01
C HIS A 410 -17.58 -16.10 -3.11
N HIS A 411 -17.05 -16.55 -4.25
CA HIS A 411 -17.89 -16.87 -5.41
C HIS A 411 -18.18 -18.37 -5.56
N GLN A 412 -19.36 -18.63 -6.11
CA GLN A 412 -19.80 -19.88 -6.72
C GLN A 412 -19.33 -19.95 -8.18
N GLU A 413 -19.73 -21.01 -8.90
CA GLU A 413 -19.54 -21.08 -10.34
C GLU A 413 -20.12 -19.85 -11.05
N ARG A 414 -19.45 -19.41 -12.13
CA ARG A 414 -19.78 -18.21 -12.92
C ARG A 414 -19.61 -16.88 -12.18
N GLY A 415 -18.85 -16.83 -11.08
CA GLY A 415 -18.50 -15.58 -10.39
C GLY A 415 -19.66 -14.99 -9.58
N LYS A 416 -20.65 -15.78 -9.21
CA LYS A 416 -21.78 -15.32 -8.38
C LYS A 416 -21.40 -15.38 -6.90
N ALA A 417 -21.55 -14.29 -6.16
CA ALA A 417 -21.40 -14.26 -4.70
C ALA A 417 -22.27 -15.33 -4.00
N PHE A 418 -21.81 -15.83 -2.85
CA PHE A 418 -22.60 -16.74 -2.02
C PHE A 418 -23.87 -16.08 -1.50
N ASP A 419 -24.96 -16.85 -1.36
CA ASP A 419 -26.30 -16.29 -1.13
C ASP A 419 -26.47 -15.50 0.17
N ALA A 420 -25.71 -15.86 1.19
CA ALA A 420 -25.81 -15.26 2.53
C ALA A 420 -24.98 -13.98 2.68
N TYR A 421 -24.21 -13.58 1.66
CA TYR A 421 -23.35 -12.40 1.69
C TYR A 421 -24.11 -11.15 2.13
N HIS A 422 -23.50 -10.37 3.03
CA HIS A 422 -24.10 -9.16 3.62
C HIS A 422 -25.51 -9.40 4.19
N SER A 423 -25.72 -10.49 4.91
CA SER A 423 -27.00 -10.76 5.57
C SER A 423 -26.87 -11.52 6.87
N SER A 424 -27.91 -11.48 7.69
CA SER A 424 -28.00 -12.25 8.93
C SER A 424 -27.95 -13.78 8.74
N ALA A 425 -27.94 -14.28 7.50
CA ALA A 425 -27.72 -15.70 7.19
C ALA A 425 -26.24 -16.07 7.11
N ASP A 426 -25.31 -15.11 7.07
CA ASP A 426 -23.87 -15.39 7.13
C ASP A 426 -23.47 -15.79 8.55
N THR A 427 -23.56 -17.09 8.81
CA THR A 427 -23.43 -17.67 10.14
C THR A 427 -22.29 -18.67 10.20
N MET A 428 -21.84 -18.98 11.42
CA MET A 428 -20.78 -19.97 11.68
C MET A 428 -21.04 -21.33 11.04
N GLU A 429 -22.31 -21.69 10.79
CA GLU A 429 -22.68 -22.94 10.13
C GLU A 429 -22.23 -23.01 8.67
N LEU A 430 -21.97 -21.89 8.02
CA LEU A 430 -21.49 -21.85 6.64
C LEU A 430 -19.99 -22.12 6.53
N LEU A 431 -19.24 -22.00 7.63
CA LEU A 431 -17.79 -22.21 7.66
C LEU A 431 -17.41 -23.70 7.64
N SER A 432 -16.28 -23.97 6.99
CA SER A 432 -15.61 -25.27 6.94
C SER A 432 -14.34 -25.22 7.76
N GLY A 433 -14.29 -25.91 8.90
CA GLY A 433 -13.06 -26.07 9.66
C GLY A 433 -11.88 -26.59 8.82
N PRO A 434 -12.05 -27.68 8.03
CA PRO A 434 -11.02 -28.12 7.09
C PRO A 434 -10.64 -27.05 6.05
N GLY A 435 -11.61 -26.29 5.56
CA GLY A 435 -11.38 -25.22 4.59
C GLY A 435 -10.54 -24.07 5.16
N LEU A 436 -10.89 -23.58 6.35
CA LEU A 436 -10.12 -22.58 7.09
C LEU A 436 -8.69 -23.06 7.35
N LYS A 437 -8.52 -24.33 7.76
CA LYS A 437 -7.19 -24.93 7.96
C LYS A 437 -6.35 -24.90 6.68
N THR A 438 -6.94 -25.24 5.54
CA THR A 438 -6.24 -25.17 4.24
C THR A 438 -5.79 -23.74 3.92
N CYS A 439 -6.67 -22.76 4.11
CA CYS A 439 -6.36 -21.37 3.80
C CYS A 439 -5.27 -20.82 4.74
N ALA A 440 -5.39 -21.06 6.05
CA ALA A 440 -4.44 -20.59 7.06
C ALA A 440 -3.03 -21.18 6.84
N ALA A 441 -2.93 -22.49 6.60
CA ALA A 441 -1.64 -23.14 6.37
C ALA A 441 -0.96 -22.67 5.08
N ALA A 442 -1.75 -22.44 4.01
CA ALA A 442 -1.22 -21.92 2.76
C ALA A 442 -0.69 -20.49 2.92
N MET A 443 -1.45 -19.61 3.60
CA MET A 443 -1.05 -18.22 3.79
C MET A 443 0.11 -18.08 4.78
N ALA A 444 0.16 -18.89 5.85
CA ALA A 444 1.35 -18.98 6.70
C ALA A 444 2.59 -19.38 5.90
N GLY A 445 2.47 -20.34 4.98
CA GLY A 445 3.58 -20.77 4.13
C GLY A 445 4.02 -19.72 3.12
N TYR A 446 3.07 -19.05 2.50
CA TYR A 446 3.32 -17.96 1.54
C TYR A 446 4.06 -16.80 2.21
N LEU A 447 3.53 -16.31 3.34
CA LEU A 447 4.13 -15.20 4.10
C LEU A 447 5.51 -15.59 4.64
N TYR A 448 5.65 -16.78 5.22
CA TYR A 448 6.94 -17.23 5.75
C TYR A 448 8.01 -17.34 4.65
N PHE A 449 7.68 -17.93 3.49
CA PHE A 449 8.63 -18.03 2.39
C PHE A 449 9.12 -16.65 1.92
N LEU A 450 8.20 -15.68 1.81
CA LEU A 450 8.55 -14.32 1.42
C LEU A 450 9.34 -13.59 2.51
N ALA A 451 8.95 -13.70 3.77
CA ALA A 451 9.67 -13.08 4.90
C ALA A 451 11.11 -13.61 5.01
N ASP A 452 11.30 -14.89 4.70
CA ASP A 452 12.57 -15.59 4.89
C ASP A 452 13.48 -15.58 3.64
N ALA A 453 12.97 -15.20 2.46
CA ALA A 453 13.75 -15.22 1.23
C ALA A 453 15.01 -14.32 1.27
N GLY A 454 16.11 -14.80 0.69
CA GLY A 454 17.36 -14.05 0.53
C GLY A 454 17.85 -14.01 -0.92
N SER A 455 19.11 -13.63 -1.13
CA SER A 455 19.70 -13.45 -2.47
C SER A 455 19.57 -14.68 -3.40
N ARG A 456 19.70 -15.90 -2.84
CA ARG A 456 19.54 -17.15 -3.60
C ARG A 456 18.11 -17.31 -4.12
N GLU A 457 17.11 -17.12 -3.27
CA GLU A 457 15.71 -17.19 -3.66
C GLU A 457 15.39 -16.11 -4.69
N VAL A 458 15.87 -14.88 -4.49
CA VAL A 458 15.72 -13.77 -5.44
C VAL A 458 16.21 -14.13 -6.84
N ALA A 459 17.43 -14.68 -6.96
CA ALA A 459 17.99 -15.05 -8.27
C ALA A 459 17.12 -16.10 -8.98
N GLN A 460 16.59 -17.08 -8.25
CA GLN A 460 15.72 -18.11 -8.83
C GLN A 460 14.31 -17.57 -9.18
N LEU A 461 13.75 -16.69 -8.35
CA LEU A 461 12.47 -16.03 -8.62
C LEU A 461 12.57 -15.15 -9.87
N ALA A 462 13.66 -14.39 -10.01
CA ALA A 462 13.91 -13.55 -11.18
C ALA A 462 13.96 -14.38 -12.47
N THR A 463 14.75 -15.46 -12.49
CA THR A 463 14.81 -16.36 -13.65
C THR A 463 13.45 -16.98 -13.96
N ALA A 464 12.71 -17.44 -12.95
CA ALA A 464 11.40 -18.04 -13.16
C ALA A 464 10.38 -17.03 -13.74
N GLU A 465 10.39 -15.79 -13.25
CA GLU A 465 9.53 -14.72 -13.77
C GLU A 465 9.88 -14.35 -15.22
N THR A 466 11.18 -14.23 -15.53
CA THR A 466 11.67 -14.01 -16.89
C THR A 466 11.16 -15.10 -17.84
N GLN A 467 11.34 -16.38 -17.48
CA GLN A 467 10.90 -17.49 -18.32
C GLN A 467 9.37 -17.55 -18.47
N ARG A 468 8.62 -17.18 -17.43
CA ARG A 468 7.16 -17.10 -17.48
C ARG A 468 6.70 -16.06 -18.50
N LEU A 469 7.24 -14.84 -18.43
CA LEU A 469 6.86 -13.74 -19.32
C LEU A 469 7.35 -13.96 -20.75
N LEU A 470 8.56 -14.50 -20.95
CA LEU A 470 9.01 -14.96 -22.28
C LEU A 470 8.07 -16.03 -22.86
N GLY A 471 7.57 -16.93 -22.02
CA GLY A 471 6.58 -17.93 -22.39
C GLY A 471 5.27 -17.29 -22.88
N GLN A 472 4.79 -16.23 -22.22
CA GLN A 472 3.61 -15.47 -22.66
C GLN A 472 3.86 -14.74 -23.99
N MET A 473 5.05 -14.16 -24.18
CA MET A 473 5.41 -13.51 -25.44
C MET A 473 5.50 -14.48 -26.63
N LYS A 474 5.85 -15.74 -26.37
CA LYS A 474 5.99 -16.80 -27.40
C LYS A 474 4.70 -17.63 -27.59
N GLY A 475 3.90 -17.80 -26.53
CA GLY A 475 2.79 -18.75 -26.46
C GLY A 475 1.46 -18.26 -27.03
N GLU A 476 1.32 -16.96 -27.33
CA GLU A 476 0.16 -16.45 -28.06
C GLU A 476 0.16 -16.99 -29.49
N SER A 477 -0.61 -18.05 -29.70
CA SER A 477 -0.73 -18.74 -30.99
C SER A 477 -1.23 -17.79 -32.10
N ARG A 478 -0.43 -17.68 -33.17
CA ARG A 478 -0.67 -17.08 -34.51
C ARG A 478 -0.79 -15.56 -34.66
N ARG A 479 -0.91 -14.73 -33.62
CA ARG A 479 -0.95 -13.25 -33.79
C ARG A 479 0.32 -12.60 -33.23
N ARG A 480 0.93 -11.71 -34.01
CA ARG A 480 2.07 -10.89 -33.57
C ARG A 480 1.61 -9.87 -32.51
N LEU A 481 2.31 -9.82 -31.38
CA LEU A 481 2.09 -8.81 -30.33
C LEU A 481 2.20 -7.40 -30.92
N GLN A 482 1.31 -6.52 -30.48
CA GLN A 482 1.37 -5.09 -30.74
C GLN A 482 2.48 -4.45 -29.91
N ARG A 483 2.97 -3.28 -30.35
CA ARG A 483 4.05 -2.57 -29.65
C ARG A 483 3.71 -2.28 -28.19
N HIS A 484 2.50 -1.80 -27.90
CA HIS A 484 2.08 -1.50 -26.53
C HIS A 484 1.94 -2.76 -25.66
N GLU A 485 1.52 -3.91 -26.23
CA GLU A 485 1.48 -5.19 -25.52
C GLU A 485 2.89 -5.69 -25.14
N ALA A 486 3.85 -5.55 -26.05
CA ALA A 486 5.25 -5.89 -25.75
C ALA A 486 5.85 -4.97 -24.67
N THR A 487 5.57 -3.67 -24.74
CA THR A 487 5.96 -2.70 -23.70
C THR A 487 5.30 -3.01 -22.37
N TYR A 488 4.03 -3.39 -22.34
CA TYR A 488 3.31 -3.76 -21.12
C TYR A 488 3.94 -4.97 -20.41
N ILE A 489 4.32 -6.01 -21.17
CA ILE A 489 5.02 -7.18 -20.60
C ILE A 489 6.41 -6.79 -20.07
N GLN A 490 7.15 -5.96 -20.82
CA GLN A 490 8.45 -5.46 -20.41
C GLN A 490 8.36 -4.63 -19.11
N ASP A 491 7.34 -3.78 -19.01
CA ASP A 491 7.07 -2.97 -17.82
C ASP A 491 6.74 -3.84 -16.60
N ALA A 492 5.85 -4.83 -16.76
CA ALA A 492 5.51 -5.76 -15.68
C ALA A 492 6.72 -6.58 -15.18
N HIS A 493 7.60 -7.00 -16.10
CA HIS A 493 8.87 -7.65 -15.75
C HIS A 493 9.79 -6.70 -14.96
N GLY A 494 10.01 -5.48 -15.48
CA GLY A 494 10.86 -4.48 -14.83
C GLY A 494 10.38 -4.11 -13.42
N VAL A 495 9.06 -4.00 -13.21
CA VAL A 495 8.46 -3.82 -11.88
C VAL A 495 8.81 -4.99 -10.97
N SER A 496 8.70 -6.22 -11.45
CA SER A 496 9.06 -7.43 -10.69
C SER A 496 10.55 -7.46 -10.34
N MET A 497 11.45 -7.15 -11.27
CA MET A 497 12.90 -7.11 -11.02
C MET A 497 13.27 -6.02 -10.02
N LYS A 498 12.70 -4.81 -10.17
CA LYS A 498 12.89 -3.72 -9.21
C LYS A 498 12.42 -4.12 -7.82
N ARG A 499 11.30 -4.84 -7.72
CA ARG A 499 10.75 -5.28 -6.45
C ARG A 499 11.58 -6.37 -5.79
N LEU A 500 12.04 -7.36 -6.55
CA LEU A 500 12.91 -8.45 -6.07
C LEU A 500 14.24 -7.95 -5.48
N LYS A 501 14.79 -6.84 -5.98
CA LYS A 501 16.01 -6.21 -5.41
C LYS A 501 15.87 -5.90 -3.91
N ARG A 502 14.64 -5.72 -3.39
CA ARG A 502 14.41 -5.45 -1.96
C ARG A 502 14.59 -6.66 -1.04
N TRP A 503 14.68 -7.87 -1.59
CA TRP A 503 14.91 -9.09 -0.81
C TRP A 503 16.38 -9.50 -0.71
N LEU A 504 17.28 -8.81 -1.41
CA LEU A 504 18.69 -9.15 -1.43
C LEU A 504 19.28 -9.15 -0.01
N TRP A 505 20.07 -10.19 0.28
CA TRP A 505 20.60 -10.47 1.61
C TRP A 505 21.91 -11.25 1.48
N GLY A 506 23.03 -10.57 1.73
CA GLY A 506 24.38 -11.12 1.50
C GLY A 506 24.66 -11.49 0.04
N GLY A 507 25.86 -12.02 -0.19
CA GLY A 507 26.40 -12.38 -1.50
C GLY A 507 27.06 -11.22 -2.23
N ASP A 508 27.61 -11.52 -3.42
CA ASP A 508 28.24 -10.50 -4.27
C ASP A 508 27.16 -9.63 -4.96
N ARG A 509 27.09 -8.35 -4.55
CA ARG A 509 26.12 -7.40 -5.09
C ARG A 509 26.26 -7.22 -6.61
N GLY A 510 27.48 -7.22 -7.13
CA GLY A 510 27.75 -7.01 -8.56
C GLY A 510 27.23 -8.17 -9.41
N GLU A 511 27.46 -9.41 -8.98
CA GLU A 511 26.95 -10.63 -9.62
C GLU A 511 25.42 -10.67 -9.56
N LEU A 512 24.82 -10.41 -8.41
CA LEU A 512 23.36 -10.45 -8.24
C LEU A 512 22.66 -9.39 -9.11
N LEU A 513 23.19 -8.16 -9.15
CA LEU A 513 22.64 -7.11 -10.00
C LEU A 513 22.90 -7.37 -11.49
N ARG A 514 24.01 -8.03 -11.86
CA ARG A 514 24.24 -8.50 -13.24
C ARG A 514 23.21 -9.54 -13.64
N HIS A 515 22.96 -10.56 -12.81
CA HIS A 515 21.96 -11.60 -13.09
C HIS A 515 20.56 -11.01 -13.31
N LEU A 516 20.15 -10.04 -12.48
CA LEU A 516 18.88 -9.33 -12.67
C LEU A 516 18.86 -8.51 -13.97
N ALA A 517 19.96 -7.84 -14.31
CA ALA A 517 20.07 -7.08 -15.56
C ALA A 517 20.05 -7.99 -16.80
N ASP A 518 20.64 -9.19 -16.72
CA ASP A 518 20.61 -10.17 -17.80
C ASP A 518 19.16 -10.66 -18.03
N CYS A 519 18.42 -10.91 -16.95
CA CYS A 519 16.98 -11.20 -17.00
C CYS A 519 16.18 -10.07 -17.68
N GLU A 520 16.44 -8.80 -17.33
CA GLU A 520 15.80 -7.63 -17.98
C GLU A 520 16.20 -7.52 -19.46
N GLY A 521 17.45 -7.87 -19.78
CA GLY A 521 17.99 -7.92 -21.14
C GLY A 521 17.29 -8.94 -22.03
N GLU A 522 17.01 -10.15 -21.52
CA GLU A 522 16.26 -11.18 -22.25
C GLU A 522 14.87 -10.71 -22.67
N ILE A 523 14.11 -10.10 -21.75
CA ILE A 523 12.77 -9.56 -22.03
C ILE A 523 12.84 -8.39 -23.01
N SER A 524 13.80 -7.48 -22.82
CA SER A 524 13.99 -6.33 -23.71
C SER A 524 14.30 -6.75 -25.15
N GLN A 525 15.14 -7.78 -25.33
CA GLN A 525 15.43 -8.35 -26.65
C GLN A 525 14.19 -8.99 -27.29
N ALA A 526 13.41 -9.74 -26.50
CA ALA A 526 12.15 -10.32 -26.97
C ALA A 526 11.12 -9.26 -27.39
N ALA A 527 10.97 -8.19 -26.59
CA ALA A 527 10.05 -7.08 -26.86
C ALA A 527 10.44 -6.30 -28.14
N ALA A 528 11.74 -6.03 -28.32
CA ALA A 528 12.25 -5.38 -29.53
C ALA A 528 12.01 -6.23 -30.78
N GLY A 529 12.14 -7.56 -30.69
CA GLY A 529 11.82 -8.48 -31.79
C GLY A 529 10.34 -8.43 -32.19
N ALA A 530 9.43 -8.35 -31.22
CA ALA A 530 7.99 -8.26 -31.47
C ALA A 530 7.60 -6.97 -32.22
N ALA A 531 8.19 -5.82 -31.86
CA ALA A 531 7.80 -4.49 -32.33
C ALA A 531 8.15 -4.15 -33.81
N ARG A 532 9.09 -4.86 -34.46
CA ARG A 532 9.63 -4.54 -35.80
C ARG A 532 8.66 -4.64 -37.01
N GLY A 533 7.34 -4.73 -36.81
CA GLY A 533 6.39 -5.06 -37.89
C GLY A 533 5.14 -4.19 -38.00
N GLN A 534 5.03 -3.10 -37.24
CA GLN A 534 3.83 -2.25 -37.24
C GLN A 534 4.22 -0.79 -37.49
N ALA A 535 3.71 -0.23 -38.58
CA ALA A 535 3.79 1.20 -38.89
C ALA A 535 2.40 1.85 -38.78
N ARG A 536 2.45 3.13 -38.40
CA ARG A 536 1.39 4.14 -38.23
C ARG A 536 0.63 4.07 -36.90
N SER A 537 0.95 5.00 -36.00
CA SER A 537 -0.09 5.64 -35.19
C SER A 537 -0.46 6.96 -35.86
N GLY A 538 -1.75 7.30 -35.86
CA GLY A 538 -2.22 8.64 -36.17
C GLY A 538 -1.56 9.69 -35.27
N ARG A 539 -1.78 10.98 -35.58
CA ARG A 539 -1.25 12.07 -34.79
C ARG A 539 -1.89 12.06 -33.39
N VAL A 540 -1.16 11.61 -32.37
CA VAL A 540 -1.61 11.66 -30.96
C VAL A 540 -1.92 13.12 -30.60
N PRO A 541 -3.13 13.43 -30.10
CA PRO A 541 -3.51 14.80 -29.70
C PRO A 541 -2.56 15.37 -28.65
N PRO A 542 -2.31 16.70 -28.62
CA PRO A 542 -1.44 17.32 -27.62
C PRO A 542 -1.85 17.00 -26.18
N ALA A 543 -3.15 17.03 -25.87
CA ALA A 543 -3.70 16.69 -24.55
C ALA A 543 -3.30 15.29 -24.08
N ALA A 544 -3.19 14.33 -24.99
CA ALA A 544 -2.83 12.94 -24.71
C ALA A 544 -1.31 12.70 -24.57
N ARG A 545 -0.48 13.70 -24.85
CA ARG A 545 0.98 13.65 -24.67
C ARG A 545 1.45 14.15 -23.30
N ARG A 546 0.52 14.61 -22.46
CA ARG A 546 0.82 15.01 -21.09
C ARG A 546 1.18 13.77 -20.27
N VAL A 547 2.16 13.91 -19.39
CA VAL A 547 2.68 12.83 -18.55
C VAL A 547 2.14 13.05 -17.14
N PRO A 548 1.06 12.37 -16.74
CA PRO A 548 0.49 12.55 -15.41
C PRO A 548 1.40 11.99 -14.32
N ARG A 549 1.45 12.69 -13.19
CA ARG A 549 2.13 12.25 -11.97
C ARG A 549 1.18 12.31 -10.79
N ARG A 550 1.04 11.21 -10.05
CA ARG A 550 0.24 11.22 -8.83
C ARG A 550 0.85 12.07 -7.73
N THR A 551 -0.02 12.82 -7.05
CA THR A 551 0.28 13.70 -5.92
C THR A 551 -0.35 13.22 -4.62
N ALA A 552 -1.28 12.26 -4.69
CA ALA A 552 -1.98 11.70 -3.53
C ALA A 552 -1.89 10.17 -3.49
N VAL A 553 -2.03 9.62 -2.28
CA VAL A 553 -2.07 8.18 -2.00
C VAL A 553 -3.43 7.64 -2.45
N LEU A 554 -3.42 6.52 -3.17
CA LEU A 554 -4.60 5.78 -3.64
C LEU A 554 -5.56 6.61 -4.53
N SER A 555 -6.63 5.96 -4.97
CA SER A 555 -7.67 6.60 -5.78
C SER A 555 -8.81 7.11 -4.91
N PRO A 556 -9.45 8.24 -5.27
CA PRO A 556 -10.54 8.79 -4.49
C PRO A 556 -11.79 7.89 -4.59
N THR A 557 -12.63 7.90 -3.55
CA THR A 557 -13.98 7.36 -3.63
C THR A 557 -14.91 8.39 -4.27
N THR A 558 -15.68 8.03 -5.29
CA THR A 558 -16.65 8.96 -5.91
C THR A 558 -17.70 9.49 -4.92
N GLU A 559 -18.00 8.75 -3.83
CA GLU A 559 -18.90 9.19 -2.75
C GLU A 559 -18.37 10.40 -1.96
N ASN A 560 -17.04 10.59 -1.90
CA ASN A 560 -16.38 11.70 -1.20
C ASN A 560 -15.89 12.81 -2.15
N VAL A 561 -16.34 12.80 -3.42
CA VAL A 561 -15.95 13.76 -4.46
C VAL A 561 -17.15 14.66 -4.80
N PRO A 562 -16.93 15.95 -5.12
CA PRO A 562 -18.00 16.83 -5.60
C PRO A 562 -18.76 16.24 -6.81
N PRO A 563 -20.12 16.31 -6.87
CA PRO A 563 -20.91 15.65 -7.91
C PRO A 563 -20.49 15.93 -9.37
N PRO A 564 -20.08 17.15 -9.76
CA PRO A 564 -19.61 17.40 -11.12
C PRO A 564 -18.36 16.58 -11.48
N LEU A 565 -17.39 16.50 -10.56
CA LEU A 565 -16.17 15.72 -10.74
C LEU A 565 -16.44 14.21 -10.66
N ALA A 566 -17.27 13.78 -9.71
CA ALA A 566 -17.66 12.36 -9.59
C ALA A 566 -18.33 11.85 -10.86
N SER A 567 -19.16 12.69 -11.50
CA SER A 567 -19.82 12.36 -12.77
C SER A 567 -18.82 12.21 -13.92
N ARG A 568 -17.84 13.12 -14.03
CA ARG A 568 -16.78 13.07 -15.06
C ARG A 568 -15.88 11.85 -14.88
N ILE A 569 -15.45 11.55 -13.66
CA ILE A 569 -14.67 10.35 -13.32
C ILE A 569 -15.45 9.09 -13.73
N SER A 570 -16.73 9.01 -13.36
CA SER A 570 -17.58 7.85 -13.69
C SER A 570 -17.82 7.71 -15.19
N ALA A 571 -18.00 8.84 -15.90
CA ALA A 571 -18.17 8.89 -17.35
C ALA A 571 -16.93 8.40 -18.12
N GLY A 572 -15.74 8.40 -17.51
CA GLY A 572 -14.55 7.78 -18.10
C GLY A 572 -14.67 6.26 -18.29
N GLY A 573 -15.48 5.58 -17.47
CA GLY A 573 -15.64 4.12 -17.53
C GLY A 573 -14.33 3.35 -17.28
N LEU A 574 -13.36 3.98 -16.61
CA LEU A 574 -12.09 3.37 -16.22
C LEU A 574 -12.20 2.79 -14.81
N SER A 575 -11.35 1.82 -14.51
CA SER A 575 -11.23 1.30 -13.14
C SER A 575 -10.75 2.40 -12.19
N SER A 576 -11.05 2.28 -10.90
CA SER A 576 -10.55 3.22 -9.89
C SER A 576 -9.03 3.27 -9.87
N TRP A 577 -8.36 2.14 -10.09
CA TRP A 577 -6.90 2.04 -10.10
C TRP A 577 -6.22 2.46 -11.41
N ALA A 578 -6.98 2.88 -12.45
CA ALA A 578 -6.38 3.42 -13.67
C ALA A 578 -5.45 4.61 -13.37
N LEU A 579 -5.78 5.37 -12.32
CA LEU A 579 -4.95 6.44 -11.77
C LEU A 579 -3.51 6.00 -11.44
N PHE A 580 -3.29 4.73 -11.06
CA PHE A 580 -1.99 4.24 -10.59
C PHE A 580 -0.95 4.15 -11.71
N TRP A 581 -1.38 4.24 -12.96
CA TRP A 581 -0.49 4.38 -14.11
C TRP A 581 0.17 5.77 -14.24
N ALA A 582 -0.31 6.79 -13.50
CA ALA A 582 0.31 8.12 -13.46
C ALA A 582 1.58 8.15 -12.59
N ASP A 583 2.59 7.40 -13.04
CA ASP A 583 3.90 7.28 -12.39
C ASP A 583 4.91 8.37 -12.81
N GLY A 584 4.47 9.35 -13.62
CA GLY A 584 5.31 10.40 -14.16
C GLY A 584 6.26 9.94 -15.28
N ARG A 585 6.08 8.74 -15.83
CA ARG A 585 6.94 8.18 -16.89
C ARG A 585 6.23 7.92 -18.21
N ARG A 586 4.90 7.76 -18.17
CA ARG A 586 4.07 7.47 -19.35
C ARG A 586 3.15 8.62 -19.68
N ASP A 587 2.99 8.91 -20.96
CA ASP A 587 1.94 9.82 -21.42
C ASP A 587 0.56 9.15 -21.38
N LEU A 588 -0.51 9.94 -21.47
CA LEU A 588 -1.89 9.43 -21.41
C LEU A 588 -2.21 8.43 -22.53
N ALA A 589 -1.55 8.52 -23.70
CA ALA A 589 -1.73 7.55 -24.78
C ALA A 589 -1.10 6.18 -24.45
N GLN A 590 0.07 6.18 -23.82
CA GLN A 590 0.72 4.97 -23.31
C GLN A 590 -0.10 4.35 -22.17
N ILE A 591 -0.66 5.17 -21.29
CA ILE A 591 -1.57 4.71 -20.22
C ILE A 591 -2.82 4.06 -20.82
N ALA A 592 -3.42 4.65 -21.85
CA ALA A 592 -4.55 4.04 -22.56
C ALA A 592 -4.21 2.65 -23.12
N GLY A 593 -3.02 2.50 -23.71
CA GLY A 593 -2.52 1.21 -24.19
C GLY A 593 -2.27 0.17 -23.08
N ALA A 594 -1.83 0.60 -21.90
CA ALA A 594 -1.69 -0.28 -20.74
C ALA A 594 -3.06 -0.75 -20.22
N ILE A 595 -4.05 0.15 -20.14
CA ILE A 595 -5.43 -0.19 -19.75
C ILE A 595 -6.07 -1.15 -20.77
N ASP A 596 -5.76 -1.03 -22.06
CA ASP A 596 -6.21 -1.98 -23.09
C ASP A 596 -5.61 -3.39 -22.86
N CYS A 597 -4.33 -3.46 -22.48
CA CYS A 597 -3.68 -4.72 -22.08
C CYS A 597 -4.33 -5.35 -20.84
N GLU A 598 -4.71 -4.54 -19.85
CA GLU A 598 -5.47 -5.00 -18.69
C GLU A 598 -6.84 -5.58 -19.09
N ARG A 599 -7.62 -4.82 -19.86
CA ARG A 599 -8.97 -5.21 -20.29
C ARG A 599 -8.98 -6.44 -21.20
N SER A 600 -7.94 -6.61 -22.01
CA SER A 600 -7.80 -7.79 -22.86
C SER A 600 -7.37 -9.03 -22.07
N GLY A 601 -6.89 -8.87 -20.83
CA GLY A 601 -6.39 -9.97 -20.00
C GLY A 601 -5.01 -10.47 -20.41
N LEU A 602 -4.15 -9.63 -21.00
CA LEU A 602 -2.84 -10.02 -21.54
C LEU A 602 -1.97 -10.78 -20.52
N LEU A 603 -1.94 -10.33 -19.26
CA LEU A 603 -1.21 -10.99 -18.17
C LEU A 603 -2.12 -11.79 -17.22
N SER A 604 -3.41 -11.93 -17.55
CA SER A 604 -4.39 -12.65 -16.73
C SER A 604 -4.05 -14.16 -16.66
N PRO A 605 -4.35 -14.85 -15.55
CA PRO A 605 -4.20 -16.30 -15.45
C PRO A 605 -4.97 -17.08 -16.53
N HIS A 606 -6.10 -16.54 -17.01
CA HIS A 606 -6.92 -17.16 -18.07
C HIS A 606 -6.42 -16.85 -19.48
N GLY A 607 -5.39 -16.00 -19.62
CA GLY A 607 -4.95 -15.45 -20.89
C GLY A 607 -5.94 -14.46 -21.50
N LYS A 608 -5.71 -14.08 -22.76
CA LYS A 608 -6.54 -13.09 -23.46
C LYS A 608 -7.97 -13.59 -23.69
N SER A 609 -8.96 -12.77 -23.33
CA SER A 609 -10.39 -13.08 -23.52
C SER A 609 -10.98 -12.63 -24.88
N GLY A 610 -10.15 -12.38 -25.90
CA GLY A 610 -10.55 -11.75 -27.17
C GLY A 610 -10.26 -10.25 -27.21
N ARG A 611 -10.59 -9.55 -28.32
CA ARG A 611 -10.35 -8.09 -28.43
C ARG A 611 -11.20 -7.38 -27.38
N GLY A 612 -10.58 -6.86 -26.33
CA GLY A 612 -11.21 -5.86 -25.46
C GLY A 612 -11.68 -4.67 -26.29
N ASN A 613 -12.71 -3.98 -25.81
CA ASN A 613 -13.10 -2.71 -26.43
C ASN A 613 -11.94 -1.72 -26.31
N GLU A 614 -11.50 -1.17 -27.44
CA GLU A 614 -10.45 -0.16 -27.51
C GLU A 614 -10.75 0.96 -26.51
N VAL A 615 -9.75 1.29 -25.69
CA VAL A 615 -9.87 2.35 -24.70
C VAL A 615 -9.91 3.70 -25.41
N ASP A 616 -11.03 4.41 -25.28
CA ASP A 616 -11.19 5.74 -25.85
C ASP A 616 -10.24 6.74 -25.16
N LEU A 617 -9.34 7.31 -25.96
CA LEU A 617 -8.32 8.24 -25.50
C LEU A 617 -8.91 9.54 -24.94
N GLU A 618 -10.04 10.01 -25.46
CA GLU A 618 -10.71 11.20 -24.94
C GLU A 618 -11.24 10.96 -23.52
N ARG A 619 -11.78 9.76 -23.25
CA ARG A 619 -12.23 9.37 -21.91
C ARG A 619 -11.08 9.22 -20.92
N VAL A 620 -9.90 8.80 -21.39
CA VAL A 620 -8.68 8.77 -20.56
C VAL A 620 -8.25 10.19 -20.21
N VAL A 621 -8.21 11.10 -21.19
CA VAL A 621 -7.88 12.51 -20.95
C VAL A 621 -8.82 13.13 -19.92
N GLU A 622 -10.14 13.00 -20.12
CA GLU A 622 -11.16 13.56 -19.24
C GLU A 622 -11.05 13.00 -17.81
N TYR A 623 -10.78 11.70 -17.67
CA TYR A 623 -10.57 11.06 -16.38
C TYR A 623 -9.38 11.68 -15.62
N PHE A 624 -8.24 11.87 -16.28
CA PHE A 624 -7.06 12.44 -15.63
C PHE A 624 -7.19 13.94 -15.37
N GLU A 625 -7.92 14.69 -16.21
CA GLU A 625 -8.23 16.10 -15.95
C GLU A 625 -9.14 16.28 -14.73
N ALA A 626 -10.17 15.44 -14.58
CA ALA A 626 -11.02 15.47 -13.39
C ALA A 626 -10.23 15.14 -12.10
N HIS A 627 -9.25 14.24 -12.17
CA HIS A 627 -8.36 13.96 -11.04
C HIS A 627 -7.33 15.06 -10.78
N ALA A 628 -6.89 15.78 -11.82
CA ALA A 628 -6.02 16.94 -11.66
C ALA A 628 -6.75 18.10 -10.97
N GLU A 629 -8.00 18.36 -11.35
CA GLU A 629 -8.86 19.34 -10.66
C GLU A 629 -9.14 18.97 -9.19
N LEU A 630 -9.16 17.68 -8.87
CA LEU A 630 -9.28 17.18 -7.50
C LEU A 630 -7.96 17.25 -6.71
N GLY A 631 -6.82 17.50 -7.37
CA GLY A 631 -5.49 17.54 -6.76
C GLY A 631 -4.84 16.17 -6.53
N TYR A 632 -5.32 15.11 -7.21
CA TYR A 632 -4.76 13.75 -7.14
C TYR A 632 -3.67 13.49 -8.16
N VAL A 633 -3.61 14.30 -9.22
CA VAL A 633 -2.64 14.21 -10.31
C VAL A 633 -2.13 15.59 -10.68
N ASP A 634 -0.82 15.72 -10.82
CA ASP A 634 -0.21 16.81 -11.58
C ASP A 634 -0.21 16.42 -13.06
N LEU A 635 -0.77 17.28 -13.92
CA LEU A 635 -0.95 17.03 -15.35
C LEU A 635 -0.33 18.17 -16.18
N PRO A 636 1.01 18.25 -16.24
CA PRO A 636 1.70 19.34 -16.91
C PRO A 636 1.58 19.31 -18.43
N ASP A 637 1.78 20.48 -19.04
CA ASP A 637 1.88 20.61 -20.49
C ASP A 637 3.11 19.88 -21.05
N ALA A 638 2.92 19.24 -22.20
CA ALA A 638 3.97 18.50 -22.89
C ALA A 638 5.15 19.42 -23.26
N GLY A 639 6.37 19.06 -22.86
CA GLY A 639 7.60 19.79 -23.17
C GLY A 639 8.02 20.86 -22.16
N SER A 640 7.33 20.98 -21.02
CA SER A 640 7.71 21.88 -19.91
C SER A 640 8.81 21.32 -18.99
N ALA A 641 9.11 20.02 -19.09
CA ALA A 641 10.10 19.35 -18.26
C ALA A 641 11.54 19.56 -18.76
N ALA A 642 12.48 19.75 -17.83
CA ALA A 642 13.91 19.80 -18.12
C ALA A 642 14.39 18.44 -18.62
N THR A 643 15.18 18.46 -19.70
CA THR A 643 15.77 17.26 -20.30
C THR A 643 17.15 16.96 -19.71
N GLU A 644 17.59 15.70 -19.73
CA GLU A 644 18.95 15.31 -19.34
C GLU A 644 20.03 16.17 -20.02
N ARG A 645 19.88 16.41 -21.33
CA ARG A 645 20.78 17.27 -22.10
C ARG A 645 20.83 18.71 -21.59
N GLN A 646 19.69 19.28 -21.22
CA GLN A 646 19.62 20.64 -20.66
C GLN A 646 20.30 20.70 -19.29
N LEU A 647 20.01 19.74 -18.41
CA LEU A 647 20.64 19.64 -17.10
C LEU A 647 22.16 19.48 -17.21
N THR A 648 22.64 18.65 -18.14
CA THR A 648 24.07 18.49 -18.45
C THR A 648 24.73 19.80 -18.88
N ALA A 649 24.06 20.59 -19.73
CA ALA A 649 24.55 21.89 -20.17
C ALA A 649 24.61 22.90 -19.02
N ASP A 650 23.58 22.94 -18.18
CA ASP A 650 23.51 23.80 -17.01
C ASP A 650 24.62 23.47 -15.99
N LEU A 651 24.85 22.19 -15.71
CA LEU A 651 25.93 21.72 -14.84
C LEU A 651 27.31 22.15 -15.35
N ARG A 652 27.56 22.01 -16.66
CA ARG A 652 28.81 22.47 -17.28
C ARG A 652 28.97 23.98 -17.21
N LYS A 653 27.87 24.73 -17.38
CA LYS A 653 27.86 26.20 -17.25
C LYS A 653 28.17 26.64 -15.81
N LEU A 654 27.65 25.93 -14.80
CA LEU A 654 27.95 26.17 -13.38
C LEU A 654 29.44 25.93 -13.07
N GLY A 655 30.07 25.02 -13.79
CA GLY A 655 31.52 24.77 -13.72
C GLY A 655 31.90 23.33 -13.41
N VAL A 656 30.95 22.38 -13.48
CA VAL A 656 31.25 20.95 -13.46
C VAL A 656 32.00 20.58 -14.75
N LYS A 657 33.11 19.86 -14.62
CA LYS A 657 34.00 19.50 -15.74
C LYS A 657 34.24 18.00 -15.79
N GLU A 658 34.62 17.54 -16.97
CA GLU A 658 35.08 16.17 -17.18
C GLU A 658 36.27 15.84 -16.26
N GLY A 659 36.27 14.65 -15.67
CA GLY A 659 37.31 14.18 -14.75
C GLY A 659 37.16 14.63 -13.30
N MET A 660 36.11 15.38 -12.95
CA MET A 660 35.88 15.78 -11.56
C MET A 660 35.40 14.61 -10.70
N ASP A 661 35.96 14.51 -9.49
CA ASP A 661 35.34 13.78 -8.39
C ASP A 661 34.38 14.73 -7.67
N LEU A 662 33.08 14.41 -7.72
CA LEU A 662 32.00 15.33 -7.36
C LEU A 662 31.04 14.66 -6.38
N MET A 663 30.91 15.21 -5.18
CA MET A 663 29.84 14.83 -4.25
C MET A 663 28.64 15.76 -4.40
N VAL A 664 27.45 15.19 -4.51
CA VAL A 664 26.22 15.96 -4.76
C VAL A 664 25.21 15.75 -3.63
N HIS A 665 24.77 16.85 -3.04
CA HIS A 665 23.56 16.91 -2.22
C HIS A 665 22.48 17.62 -3.04
N SER A 666 21.24 17.13 -3.00
CA SER A 666 20.24 17.57 -3.98
C SER A 666 18.81 17.61 -3.48
N SER A 667 18.00 18.45 -4.12
CA SER A 667 16.55 18.47 -4.01
C SER A 667 15.89 18.41 -5.38
N LEU A 668 15.30 17.26 -5.73
CA LEU A 668 14.65 17.05 -7.03
C LEU A 668 13.52 18.05 -7.27
N SER A 669 12.75 18.40 -6.23
CA SER A 669 11.62 19.33 -6.35
C SER A 669 12.05 20.76 -6.70
N LYS A 670 13.29 21.14 -6.39
CA LYS A 670 13.84 22.47 -6.71
C LYS A 670 14.31 22.60 -8.15
N ILE A 671 14.60 21.49 -8.84
CA ILE A 671 14.97 21.48 -10.27
C ILE A 671 13.77 21.84 -11.14
N GLY A 672 12.56 21.58 -10.65
CA GLY A 672 11.32 21.62 -11.43
C GLY A 672 10.98 20.24 -11.98
N GLN A 673 10.16 20.20 -13.02
CA GLN A 673 9.85 18.93 -13.69
C GLN A 673 11.05 18.45 -14.51
N VAL A 674 11.36 17.16 -14.42
CA VAL A 674 12.47 16.53 -15.14
C VAL A 674 11.93 15.33 -15.90
N GLU A 675 12.16 15.29 -17.21
CA GLU A 675 11.82 14.15 -18.04
C GLU A 675 12.60 12.92 -17.54
N GLY A 676 11.93 11.83 -17.18
CA GLY A 676 12.54 10.64 -16.58
C GLY A 676 12.89 10.76 -15.07
N GLY A 677 12.61 11.91 -14.45
CA GLY A 677 12.71 12.11 -13.00
C GLY A 677 14.15 12.01 -12.46
N ALA A 678 14.30 11.39 -11.29
CA ALA A 678 15.58 11.29 -10.59
C ALA A 678 16.67 10.58 -11.41
N ASP A 679 16.31 9.56 -12.18
CA ASP A 679 17.26 8.78 -12.99
C ASP A 679 17.96 9.68 -14.02
N SER A 680 17.22 10.56 -14.70
CA SER A 680 17.78 11.51 -15.68
C SER A 680 18.70 12.56 -15.06
N VAL A 681 18.46 12.96 -13.80
CA VAL A 681 19.38 13.86 -13.09
C VAL A 681 20.71 13.16 -12.81
N VAL A 682 20.68 11.87 -12.44
CA VAL A 682 21.89 11.07 -12.27
C VAL A 682 22.62 10.91 -13.60
N ASP A 683 21.90 10.65 -14.69
CA ASP A 683 22.50 10.59 -16.04
C ASP A 683 23.16 11.91 -16.44
N ALA A 684 22.51 13.05 -16.16
CA ALA A 684 23.07 14.37 -16.46
C ALA A 684 24.35 14.66 -15.65
N LEU A 685 24.37 14.27 -14.38
CA LEU A 685 25.56 14.39 -13.52
C LEU A 685 26.72 13.53 -14.04
N LEU A 686 26.46 12.27 -14.39
CA LEU A 686 27.46 11.37 -14.97
C LEU A 686 27.96 11.87 -16.34
N ALA A 687 27.07 12.40 -17.18
CA ALA A 687 27.43 13.00 -18.47
C ALA A 687 28.25 14.29 -18.32
N ALA A 688 28.00 15.07 -17.27
CA ALA A 688 28.75 16.30 -17.00
C ALA A 688 30.19 16.02 -16.54
N ILE A 689 30.41 15.02 -15.69
CA ILE A 689 31.75 14.64 -15.19
C ILE A 689 32.50 13.66 -16.12
N GLY A 690 31.81 13.04 -17.07
CA GLY A 690 32.40 12.13 -18.05
C GLY A 690 32.95 10.82 -17.44
N ARG A 691 33.55 9.98 -18.28
CA ARG A 691 34.00 8.62 -17.89
C ARG A 691 35.21 8.61 -16.95
N SER A 692 35.96 9.70 -16.90
CA SER A 692 37.14 9.87 -16.04
C SER A 692 36.81 10.48 -14.67
N GLY A 693 35.59 10.99 -14.47
CA GLY A 693 35.14 11.56 -13.20
C GLY A 693 34.39 10.55 -12.34
N THR A 694 34.33 10.81 -11.03
CA THR A 694 33.62 9.97 -10.06
C THR A 694 32.50 10.76 -9.39
N LEU A 695 31.25 10.29 -9.52
CA LEU A 695 30.10 10.85 -8.83
C LEU A 695 29.98 10.20 -7.45
N MET A 696 29.82 11.00 -6.40
CA MET A 696 29.53 10.55 -5.03
C MET A 696 28.20 11.16 -4.57
N MET A 697 27.42 10.41 -3.80
CA MET A 697 26.19 10.90 -3.17
C MET A 697 26.01 10.32 -1.78
N PRO A 698 25.38 11.08 -0.86
CA PRO A 698 25.01 10.56 0.44
C PRO A 698 24.01 9.41 0.30
N SER A 699 24.29 8.29 0.95
CA SER A 699 23.39 7.14 1.05
C SER A 699 22.95 6.93 2.50
N PHE A 700 22.80 8.03 3.24
CA PHE A 700 22.58 8.02 4.69
C PHE A 700 21.15 7.60 4.99
N ASN A 701 20.98 6.84 6.06
CA ASN A 701 19.69 6.64 6.70
C ASN A 701 19.62 7.35 8.06
N HIS A 702 20.69 8.02 8.50
CA HIS A 702 20.78 8.75 9.78
C HIS A 702 20.41 7.90 11.01
N GLY A 703 20.65 6.58 10.95
CA GLY A 703 20.30 5.66 12.03
C GLY A 703 18.81 5.27 12.08
N ALA A 704 18.03 5.62 11.04
CA ALA A 704 16.63 5.19 10.92
C ALA A 704 16.49 3.68 10.73
N ALA A 705 17.52 3.03 10.19
CA ALA A 705 17.57 1.57 10.08
C ALA A 705 18.06 0.96 11.40
N ARG A 706 17.27 0.03 11.97
CA ARG A 706 17.70 -0.88 13.05
C ARG A 706 18.83 -1.80 12.60
N VAL A 707 18.77 -2.24 11.33
CA VAL A 707 19.82 -3.03 10.68
C VAL A 707 20.08 -2.45 9.29
N TYR A 708 21.34 -2.10 9.03
CA TYR A 708 21.76 -1.59 7.73
C TYR A 708 22.13 -2.75 6.80
N ASN A 709 21.35 -2.93 5.76
CA ASN A 709 21.68 -3.82 4.66
C ASN A 709 22.15 -2.97 3.46
N PRO A 710 23.44 -3.02 3.09
CA PRO A 710 23.98 -2.21 2.00
C PRO A 710 23.30 -2.47 0.65
N MET A 711 22.64 -3.61 0.49
CA MET A 711 21.93 -3.98 -0.73
C MET A 711 20.51 -3.41 -0.82
N THR A 712 19.84 -3.12 0.30
CA THR A 712 18.40 -2.87 0.32
C THR A 712 17.95 -1.65 1.11
N THR A 713 18.64 -1.29 2.22
CA THR A 713 18.28 -0.16 3.07
C THR A 713 18.31 1.13 2.25
N PRO A 714 17.23 1.94 2.26
CA PRO A 714 17.14 3.13 1.45
C PRO A 714 18.05 4.22 2.03
N THR A 715 18.33 5.22 1.21
CA THR A 715 18.79 6.52 1.72
C THR A 715 17.57 7.40 2.03
N ILE A 716 17.68 8.27 3.02
CA ILE A 716 16.70 9.31 3.30
C ILE A 716 17.15 10.70 2.82
N ASN A 717 18.25 10.78 2.05
CA ASN A 717 18.77 12.01 1.44
C ASN A 717 18.15 12.35 0.07
N GLY A 718 16.92 11.89 -0.19
CA GLY A 718 16.14 12.28 -1.36
C GLY A 718 16.25 11.34 -2.57
N ALA A 719 15.34 11.56 -3.54
CA ALA A 719 15.08 10.63 -4.63
C ALA A 719 16.26 10.47 -5.63
N ILE A 720 17.07 11.51 -5.83
CA ILE A 720 18.23 11.45 -6.74
C ILE A 720 19.32 10.55 -6.15
N ALA A 721 19.62 10.74 -4.86
CA ALA A 721 20.56 9.87 -4.14
C ALA A 721 20.05 8.42 -4.11
N ASP A 722 18.75 8.21 -3.86
CA ASP A 722 18.15 6.87 -3.85
C ASP A 722 18.18 6.19 -5.23
N ALA A 723 18.00 6.95 -6.31
CA ALA A 723 18.17 6.44 -7.67
C ALA A 723 19.63 6.07 -7.98
N MET A 724 20.58 6.90 -7.56
CA MET A 724 22.01 6.72 -7.85
C MET A 724 22.58 5.46 -7.21
N TRP A 725 22.40 5.24 -5.89
CA TRP A 725 23.03 4.11 -5.21
C TRP A 725 22.48 2.75 -5.67
N ARG A 726 21.26 2.73 -6.22
CA ARG A 726 20.61 1.52 -6.75
C ARG A 726 21.11 1.11 -8.13
N ARG A 727 21.94 1.92 -8.78
CA ARG A 727 22.57 1.56 -10.06
C ARG A 727 23.54 0.40 -9.90
N ARG A 728 23.69 -0.38 -10.96
CA ARG A 728 24.52 -1.60 -10.97
C ARG A 728 26.00 -1.26 -10.77
N GLU A 729 26.44 -0.18 -11.40
CA GLU A 729 27.79 0.36 -11.37
C GLU A 729 28.12 1.12 -10.07
N ALA A 730 27.15 1.32 -9.17
CA ALA A 730 27.39 2.02 -7.92
C ALA A 730 28.09 1.13 -6.90
N ALA A 731 29.23 1.59 -6.38
CA ALA A 731 29.78 1.12 -5.11
C ALA A 731 29.01 1.79 -3.97
N ARG A 732 28.83 1.09 -2.85
CA ARG A 732 28.18 1.63 -1.65
C ARG A 732 28.96 1.19 -0.43
N SER A 733 29.31 2.14 0.43
CA SER A 733 30.07 1.84 1.64
C SER A 733 29.21 1.27 2.77
N LEU A 734 29.88 0.68 3.76
CA LEU A 734 29.25 -0.17 4.78
C LEU A 734 28.82 0.57 6.06
N HIS A 735 29.11 1.86 6.20
CA HIS A 735 28.79 2.57 7.44
C HIS A 735 27.27 2.59 7.72
N PRO A 736 26.80 2.12 8.89
CA PRO A 736 25.40 1.78 9.14
C PRO A 736 24.43 2.97 9.08
N SER A 737 24.84 4.18 9.48
CA SER A 737 23.98 5.37 9.44
C SER A 737 24.27 6.32 8.27
N HIS A 738 25.53 6.38 7.81
CA HIS A 738 26.07 7.41 6.91
C HIS A 738 26.81 6.82 5.71
N ALA A 739 26.32 5.72 5.15
CA ALA A 739 26.88 5.16 3.93
C ALA A 739 26.97 6.18 2.78
N VAL A 740 27.97 6.04 1.92
CA VAL A 740 28.18 6.85 0.72
C VAL A 740 28.15 5.94 -0.48
N ALA A 741 27.50 6.38 -1.55
CA ALA A 741 27.49 5.70 -2.83
C ALA A 741 28.36 6.45 -3.84
N ALA A 742 29.06 5.72 -4.70
CA ALA A 742 29.94 6.28 -5.71
C ALA A 742 29.80 5.53 -7.05
N ILE A 743 29.90 6.26 -8.18
CA ILE A 743 29.96 5.70 -9.54
C ILE A 743 31.11 6.39 -10.28
N GLY A 744 32.01 5.60 -10.88
CA GLY A 744 33.16 6.09 -11.63
C GLY A 744 34.45 5.35 -11.27
N PRO A 745 35.60 5.75 -11.84
CA PRO A 745 36.87 5.01 -11.73
C PRO A 745 37.41 4.92 -10.30
N LYS A 746 37.03 5.84 -9.40
CA LYS A 746 37.45 5.83 -7.99
C LYS A 746 36.37 5.35 -7.03
N ALA A 747 35.24 4.83 -7.53
CA ALA A 747 34.08 4.52 -6.70
C ALA A 747 34.40 3.53 -5.56
N GLU A 748 35.05 2.41 -5.87
CA GLU A 748 35.47 1.42 -4.87
C GLU A 748 36.47 2.02 -3.86
N ALA A 749 37.45 2.77 -4.36
CA ALA A 749 38.45 3.43 -3.52
C ALA A 749 37.86 4.46 -2.56
N TYR A 750 36.73 5.10 -2.89
CA TYR A 750 36.02 5.96 -1.94
C TYR A 750 35.20 5.17 -0.92
N CYS A 751 34.64 4.02 -1.29
CA CYS A 751 33.68 3.31 -0.45
C CYS A 751 34.30 2.24 0.47
N ILE A 752 35.53 1.80 0.22
CA ILE A 752 36.20 0.73 0.98
C ILE A 752 36.62 1.19 2.39
N ASP A 753 36.63 0.26 3.35
CA ASP A 753 37.05 0.44 4.75
C ASP A 753 36.34 1.55 5.52
N HIS A 754 35.11 1.91 5.11
CA HIS A 754 34.37 3.00 5.74
C HIS A 754 33.94 2.69 7.19
N LEU A 755 33.75 1.42 7.54
CA LEU A 755 33.43 1.05 8.92
C LEU A 755 34.62 1.32 9.85
N GLU A 756 35.82 0.96 9.41
CA GLU A 756 37.07 1.09 10.14
C GLU A 756 37.56 2.53 10.18
N ALA A 757 37.34 3.28 9.10
CA ALA A 757 37.73 4.69 9.03
C ALA A 757 36.84 5.60 9.88
N GLY A 758 35.58 5.23 10.15
CA GLY A 758 34.59 6.14 10.72
C GLY A 758 34.02 7.13 9.69
N ILE A 759 33.01 7.92 10.09
CA ILE A 759 32.11 8.62 9.15
C ILE A 759 32.71 9.88 8.52
N TRP A 760 33.41 10.67 9.32
CA TRP A 760 33.93 11.98 8.92
C TRP A 760 35.41 12.13 9.24
N GLU A 761 36.11 11.02 9.38
CA GLU A 761 37.57 11.03 9.50
C GLU A 761 38.24 11.33 8.17
N GLN A 762 39.53 11.65 8.23
CA GLN A 762 40.33 11.93 7.04
C GLN A 762 40.29 10.78 6.02
N ASP A 763 40.24 9.53 6.50
CA ASP A 763 40.20 8.33 5.68
C ASP A 763 38.78 7.83 5.37
N SER A 764 37.74 8.54 5.82
CA SER A 764 36.34 8.29 5.43
C SER A 764 36.10 8.65 3.95
N PRO A 765 35.01 8.20 3.29
CA PRO A 765 34.71 8.54 1.91
C PRO A 765 34.73 10.06 1.64
N ILE A 766 34.12 10.84 2.55
CA ILE A 766 34.06 12.30 2.41
C ILE A 766 35.42 12.93 2.70
N GLY A 767 36.17 12.41 3.68
CA GLY A 767 37.55 12.83 3.95
C GLY A 767 38.47 12.61 2.75
N ARG A 768 38.42 11.42 2.14
CA ARG A 768 39.16 11.08 0.92
C ARG A 768 38.80 12.01 -0.25
N LEU A 769 37.54 12.39 -0.39
CA LEU A 769 37.13 13.37 -1.41
C LEU A 769 37.76 14.75 -1.15
N ILE A 770 37.67 15.24 0.09
CA ILE A 770 38.21 16.54 0.50
C ILE A 770 39.71 16.61 0.23
N HIS A 771 40.46 15.61 0.73
CA HIS A 771 41.92 15.59 0.65
C HIS A 771 42.43 15.10 -0.72
N GLY A 772 41.58 14.44 -1.51
CA GLY A 772 41.85 14.07 -2.90
C GLY A 772 41.60 15.18 -3.91
N GLY A 773 41.22 16.38 -3.47
CA GLY A 773 41.00 17.55 -4.34
C GLY A 773 39.66 17.56 -5.06
N GLY A 774 38.66 16.83 -4.55
CA GLY A 774 37.31 16.77 -5.09
C GLY A 774 36.47 18.02 -4.87
N TYR A 775 35.22 17.96 -5.33
CA TYR A 775 34.25 19.06 -5.32
C TYR A 775 32.94 18.66 -4.64
N ILE A 776 32.25 19.65 -4.08
CA ILE A 776 30.91 19.49 -3.51
C ILE A 776 29.95 20.38 -4.30
N LEU A 777 28.85 19.78 -4.75
CA LEU A 777 27.73 20.47 -5.37
C LEU A 777 26.50 20.38 -4.46
N ALA A 778 26.00 21.54 -4.05
CA ALA A 778 24.69 21.69 -3.43
C ALA A 778 23.69 22.06 -4.54
N LEU A 779 22.83 21.12 -4.94
CA LEU A 779 21.90 21.25 -6.07
C LEU A 779 20.46 21.46 -5.59
N GLY A 780 19.99 22.70 -5.60
CA GLY A 780 18.69 23.05 -5.02
C GLY A 780 18.67 22.96 -3.49
N VAL A 781 19.85 22.94 -2.88
CA VAL A 781 20.12 22.94 -1.44
C VAL A 781 21.36 23.79 -1.20
N ASP A 782 21.76 23.90 0.05
CA ASP A 782 22.87 24.71 0.54
C ASP A 782 24.01 23.84 1.12
N HIS A 783 25.12 24.44 1.52
CA HIS A 783 26.25 23.67 2.07
C HIS A 783 25.98 23.15 3.49
N TRP A 784 24.96 23.65 4.19
CA TRP A 784 24.43 23.07 5.43
C TRP A 784 24.01 21.59 5.24
N SER A 785 23.46 21.29 4.07
CA SER A 785 23.01 19.95 3.72
C SER A 785 24.15 18.98 3.40
N SER A 786 25.36 19.48 3.10
CA SER A 786 26.47 18.70 2.53
C SER A 786 27.15 17.71 3.47
N THR A 787 27.01 17.88 4.79
CA THR A 787 27.70 17.12 5.86
C THR A 787 29.24 17.11 5.80
N ALA A 788 29.86 17.59 4.71
CA ALA A 788 31.31 17.54 4.49
C ALA A 788 32.09 18.44 5.46
N TYR A 789 31.43 19.47 5.99
CA TYR A 789 31.98 20.31 7.04
C TYR A 789 32.19 19.56 8.36
N HIS A 790 31.56 18.40 8.58
CA HIS A 790 31.84 17.57 9.75
C HIS A 790 33.24 16.96 9.72
N VAL A 791 33.84 16.78 8.53
CA VAL A 791 35.25 16.37 8.42
C VAL A 791 36.16 17.45 9.00
N ALA A 792 35.80 18.73 8.84
CA ALA A 792 36.50 19.82 9.51
C ALA A 792 36.30 19.79 11.03
N GLU A 793 35.10 19.44 11.50
CA GLU A 793 34.78 19.31 12.93
C GLU A 793 35.55 18.18 13.63
N ASN A 794 35.73 17.04 12.96
CA ASN A 794 36.54 15.93 13.49
C ASN A 794 38.05 16.19 13.38
N SER A 795 38.48 17.01 12.43
CA SER A 795 39.90 17.37 12.28
C SER A 795 40.44 18.37 13.32
N VAL A 796 39.56 18.90 14.19
CA VAL A 796 39.91 19.76 15.33
C VAL A 796 39.50 19.05 16.62
N PRO A 797 40.14 19.33 17.77
CA PRO A 797 39.88 18.58 19.01
C PRO A 797 38.54 19.04 19.65
N CYS A 798 37.39 18.79 19.01
CA CYS A 798 36.04 19.18 19.48
C CYS A 798 35.52 18.27 20.59
N GLY A 799 35.85 16.98 20.55
CA GLY A 799 35.33 15.96 21.49
C GLY A 799 33.80 15.85 21.55
N CYS A 800 33.09 16.47 20.61
CA CYS A 800 31.63 16.61 20.58
C CYS A 800 30.96 15.57 19.67
N ILE A 801 31.70 15.02 18.72
CA ILE A 801 31.32 13.85 17.91
C ILE A 801 32.28 12.73 18.28
N ASP A 802 31.76 11.53 18.42
CA ASP A 802 32.55 10.31 18.51
C ASP A 802 32.14 9.36 17.37
N PRO A 803 32.99 9.17 16.34
CA PRO A 803 32.68 8.30 15.20
C PRO A 803 32.48 6.83 15.57
N PHE A 804 32.94 6.41 16.74
CA PHE A 804 32.93 5.04 17.23
C PHE A 804 32.26 4.90 18.60
N GLY A 805 31.34 5.82 18.92
CA GLY A 805 30.76 5.88 20.26
C GLY A 805 29.60 4.92 20.49
N ASN A 806 28.88 4.50 19.45
CA ASN A 806 27.70 3.63 19.57
C ASN A 806 27.91 2.28 18.87
N ILE A 807 27.07 1.30 19.19
CA ILE A 807 26.97 0.05 18.43
C ILE A 807 25.76 0.12 17.50
N ASP A 808 25.97 -0.29 16.26
CA ASP A 808 24.98 -0.45 15.19
C ASP A 808 25.08 -1.86 14.59
N ARG A 809 24.20 -2.22 13.67
CA ARG A 809 24.16 -3.54 13.04
C ARG A 809 24.18 -3.45 11.52
N VAL A 810 24.97 -4.30 10.88
CA VAL A 810 25.13 -4.35 9.42
C VAL A 810 24.99 -5.78 8.90
N VAL A 811 24.44 -5.93 7.70
CA VAL A 811 24.41 -7.22 7.00
C VAL A 811 25.74 -7.45 6.28
N GLY A 812 26.45 -8.51 6.67
CA GLY A 812 27.71 -8.93 6.08
C GLY A 812 27.55 -9.58 4.71
N ALA A 813 28.68 -9.79 4.01
CA ALA A 813 28.70 -10.40 2.69
C ALA A 813 28.32 -11.89 2.70
N ASP A 814 28.53 -12.59 3.82
CA ASP A 814 28.06 -13.97 4.03
C ASP A 814 26.57 -14.04 4.45
N GLY A 815 25.96 -12.88 4.71
CA GLY A 815 24.58 -12.74 5.17
C GLY A 815 24.40 -12.80 6.69
N SER A 816 25.48 -12.78 7.48
CA SER A 816 25.39 -12.56 8.94
C SER A 816 24.91 -11.14 9.23
N VAL A 817 24.44 -10.92 10.47
CA VAL A 817 24.22 -9.57 11.02
C VAL A 817 25.30 -9.35 12.07
N ASP A 818 26.21 -8.41 11.78
CA ASP A 818 27.35 -8.10 12.63
C ASP A 818 27.10 -6.82 13.41
N GLU A 819 27.53 -6.81 14.67
CA GLU A 819 27.61 -5.58 15.47
C GLU A 819 28.87 -4.80 15.09
N VAL A 820 28.69 -3.52 14.78
CA VAL A 820 29.76 -2.63 14.35
C VAL A 820 29.73 -1.33 15.12
N TRP A 821 30.88 -0.67 15.23
CA TRP A 821 30.95 0.68 15.77
C TRP A 821 30.22 1.66 14.85
N GLY A 822 29.57 2.63 15.47
CA GLY A 822 28.76 3.65 14.82
C GLY A 822 28.79 4.98 15.57
N LEU A 823 28.09 5.96 15.02
CA LEU A 823 28.15 7.36 15.46
C LEU A 823 27.53 7.56 16.84
N ALA A 824 28.27 8.19 17.76
CA ALA A 824 27.67 8.98 18.83
C ALA A 824 27.66 10.46 18.43
N TRP A 825 26.45 10.96 18.17
CA TRP A 825 26.23 12.35 17.78
C TRP A 825 26.18 13.27 19.00
N ARG A 826 26.57 14.53 18.84
CA ARG A 826 26.54 15.55 19.92
C ARG A 826 25.15 15.70 20.54
N GLU A 827 25.08 15.83 21.87
CA GLU A 827 23.82 16.00 22.60
C GLU A 827 23.16 17.38 22.43
N LYS A 828 23.94 18.39 21.99
CA LYS A 828 23.50 19.78 21.84
C LYS A 828 23.98 20.38 20.52
N THR A 829 23.26 21.39 20.04
CA THR A 829 23.63 22.15 18.84
C THR A 829 25.04 22.74 18.95
N CYS A 830 25.79 22.75 17.84
CA CYS A 830 27.13 23.35 17.79
C CYS A 830 27.11 24.81 18.26
N LEU A 831 28.08 25.20 19.10
CA LEU A 831 28.26 26.61 19.50
C LEU A 831 28.72 27.50 18.33
N VAL A 832 29.30 26.91 17.29
CA VAL A 832 29.70 27.61 16.07
C VAL A 832 28.66 27.36 15.00
N SER A 833 27.79 28.36 14.79
CA SER A 833 26.81 28.34 13.69
C SER A 833 27.52 28.09 12.35
N ILE A 834 26.85 27.32 11.50
CA ILE A 834 27.28 27.02 10.14
C ILE A 834 26.79 28.07 9.13
N ASP A 835 25.84 28.92 9.49
CA ASP A 835 25.22 29.90 8.59
C ASP A 835 26.23 30.88 7.97
N ARG A 836 27.40 31.05 8.61
CA ARG A 836 28.50 31.90 8.11
C ARG A 836 29.43 31.20 7.12
N LEU A 837 29.25 29.90 6.86
CA LEU A 837 30.12 29.12 5.97
C LEU A 837 30.02 29.66 4.53
N GLU A 838 28.81 29.77 3.99
CA GLU A 838 28.55 30.29 2.65
C GLU A 838 29.00 31.74 2.51
N GLU A 839 28.62 32.62 3.44
CA GLU A 839 29.08 34.02 3.46
C GLU A 839 30.62 34.11 3.42
N SER A 840 31.30 33.20 4.14
CA SER A 840 32.77 33.15 4.15
C SER A 840 33.34 32.64 2.84
N LEU A 841 32.72 31.65 2.20
CA LEU A 841 33.12 31.14 0.89
C LEU A 841 32.90 32.18 -0.21
N ASP A 842 31.76 32.87 -0.21
CA ASP A 842 31.43 33.93 -1.16
C ASP A 842 32.35 35.14 -1.03
N ARG A 843 32.53 35.65 0.19
CA ARG A 843 33.42 36.79 0.43
C ARG A 843 34.86 36.50 -0.01
N ARG A 844 35.29 35.24 0.07
CA ARG A 844 36.61 34.78 -0.39
C ARG A 844 36.62 34.34 -1.85
N ARG A 845 35.48 34.36 -2.55
CA ARG A 845 35.30 33.93 -3.94
C ARG A 845 35.74 32.48 -4.18
N LEU A 846 35.47 31.60 -3.20
CA LEU A 846 35.85 30.18 -3.23
C LEU A 846 34.74 29.28 -3.77
N GLN A 847 33.49 29.76 -3.85
CA GLN A 847 32.36 29.02 -4.40
C GLN A 847 31.76 29.72 -5.62
N LYS A 848 31.07 28.94 -6.45
CA LYS A 848 30.35 29.41 -7.64
C LYS A 848 28.86 29.19 -7.47
N HIS A 849 28.08 30.14 -7.97
CA HIS A 849 26.62 30.09 -8.01
C HIS A 849 26.11 29.94 -9.44
N GLY A 850 24.99 29.27 -9.60
CA GLY A 850 24.30 29.16 -10.88
C GLY A 850 23.01 28.37 -10.76
N LYS A 851 22.39 28.07 -11.90
CA LYS A 851 21.15 27.28 -11.95
C LYS A 851 21.35 25.98 -12.71
N VAL A 852 20.64 24.94 -12.26
CA VAL A 852 20.45 23.67 -12.96
C VAL A 852 18.97 23.37 -13.02
N GLY A 853 18.37 23.45 -14.21
CA GLY A 853 16.93 23.62 -14.34
C GLY A 853 16.47 24.88 -13.59
N ALA A 854 15.48 24.77 -12.71
CA ALA A 854 15.04 25.88 -11.86
C ALA A 854 15.86 26.04 -10.57
N ALA A 855 16.66 25.04 -10.19
CA ALA A 855 17.32 24.97 -8.89
C ALA A 855 18.49 25.93 -8.80
N ASP A 856 18.56 26.70 -7.70
CA ASP A 856 19.79 27.40 -7.31
C ASP A 856 20.83 26.40 -6.82
N CYS A 857 22.07 26.57 -7.28
CA CYS A 857 23.13 25.61 -7.07
C CYS A 857 24.44 26.29 -6.68
N GLU A 858 25.18 25.64 -5.78
CA GLU A 858 26.47 26.08 -5.27
C GLU A 858 27.53 25.00 -5.52
N LEU A 859 28.65 25.38 -6.14
CA LEU A 859 29.78 24.50 -6.43
C LEU A 859 31.05 25.03 -5.76
N VAL A 860 31.66 24.20 -4.92
CA VAL A 860 32.87 24.55 -4.16
C VAL A 860 33.90 23.43 -4.24
N ARG A 861 35.19 23.78 -4.15
CA ARG A 861 36.22 22.78 -3.91
C ARG A 861 36.10 22.27 -2.48
N ALA A 862 36.08 20.96 -2.30
CA ALA A 862 35.82 20.35 -1.00
C ALA A 862 36.86 20.77 0.06
N LEU A 863 38.13 20.93 -0.36
CA LEU A 863 39.20 21.43 0.50
C LEU A 863 38.97 22.86 0.99
N ASP A 864 38.47 23.76 0.14
CA ASP A 864 38.25 25.16 0.50
C ASP A 864 37.14 25.29 1.56
N LEU A 865 36.04 24.52 1.40
CA LEU A 865 34.97 24.42 2.40
C LEU A 865 35.51 23.92 3.74
N TRP A 866 36.33 22.86 3.71
CA TRP A 866 36.95 22.29 4.90
C TRP A 866 37.88 23.29 5.61
N GLU A 867 38.74 24.00 4.88
CA GLU A 867 39.66 25.00 5.44
C GLU A 867 38.91 26.16 6.09
N VAL A 868 37.89 26.70 5.41
CA VAL A 868 37.05 27.78 5.94
C VAL A 868 36.37 27.32 7.23
N ARG A 869 35.79 26.11 7.25
CA ARG A 869 35.14 25.58 8.45
C ARG A 869 36.14 25.35 9.59
N ARG A 870 37.30 24.75 9.33
CA ARG A 870 38.35 24.58 10.36
C ARG A 870 38.76 25.90 11.01
N GLN A 871 38.88 26.96 10.22
CA GLN A 871 39.21 28.30 10.73
C GLN A 871 38.12 28.84 11.67
N GLN A 872 36.84 28.62 11.35
CA GLN A 872 35.72 29.01 12.23
C GLN A 872 35.74 28.26 13.57
N LEU A 873 36.22 27.01 13.57
CA LEU A 873 36.18 26.12 14.72
C LEU A 873 37.41 26.19 15.63
N LYS A 874 38.57 26.61 15.10
CA LYS A 874 39.89 26.50 15.75
C LYS A 874 39.96 27.04 17.18
N LYS A 875 39.17 28.07 17.52
CA LYS A 875 39.17 28.71 18.85
C LYS A 875 38.12 28.15 19.80
N VAL A 876 37.10 27.46 19.30
CA VAL A 876 35.92 27.04 20.09
C VAL A 876 35.94 25.54 20.37
N CYS A 877 36.28 24.72 19.38
CA CYS A 877 36.28 23.27 19.52
C CYS A 877 37.18 22.74 20.64
N PRO A 878 38.45 23.20 20.82
CA PRO A 878 39.32 22.69 21.88
C PRO A 878 38.78 22.82 23.30
N THR A 879 37.83 23.73 23.53
CA THR A 879 37.19 23.99 24.83
C THR A 879 35.68 23.71 24.79
N CYS A 880 35.21 22.92 23.82
CA CYS A 880 33.79 22.65 23.64
C CYS A 880 33.24 21.84 24.84
N PRO A 881 32.17 22.32 25.52
CA PRO A 881 31.58 21.59 26.64
C PRO A 881 30.59 20.50 26.18
N ILE A 882 30.25 20.46 24.90
CA ILE A 882 29.26 19.52 24.35
C ILE A 882 29.92 18.15 24.19
N LYS A 883 29.22 17.10 24.64
CA LYS A 883 29.67 15.71 24.55
C LYS A 883 28.81 14.89 23.57
N PRO A 884 29.33 13.76 23.08
CA PRO A 884 28.56 12.80 22.31
C PRO A 884 27.49 12.15 23.20
N GLY A 885 26.31 11.90 22.62
CA GLY A 885 25.23 11.14 23.24
C GLY A 885 25.41 9.66 22.96
N TYR A 886 25.77 8.91 23.99
CA TYR A 886 25.92 7.46 23.94
C TYR A 886 24.57 6.79 24.20
N ARG A 887 24.18 5.82 23.35
CA ARG A 887 22.98 5.01 23.56
C ARG A 887 23.25 4.03 24.69
N SER A 888 22.32 3.94 25.64
CA SER A 888 22.37 2.92 26.69
C SER A 888 22.31 1.53 26.04
N SER A 889 23.35 0.74 26.28
CA SER A 889 23.52 -0.66 25.83
C SER A 889 22.35 -1.55 26.22
#